data_AF-A0A838F4K0-F1
#
_entry.id   AF-A0A838F4K0-F1
#
_cell.length_a   1.000
_cell.length_b   1.000
_cell.length_c   1.000
_cell.angle_alpha   90.00
_cell.angle_beta   90.00
_cell.angle_gamma   90.00
#
_symmetry.space_group_name_H-M   'P 1'
#
loop_
_entity.id
_entity.type
_entity.pdbx_description
1 polymer ?
#
loop_
_entity_poly.entity_id
_entity_poly.type
_entity_poly.pdbx_seq_one_letter_code
_entity_poly.pdbx_strand_id
1 'polypeptide(L)'
;MFFKIFFFELRYWLRQPMVYIFLFINALLIFGATSSESVTVGGSIGNVHKNAPYVVENFYAVISLISLLMVTAFLNVAAARDFTYNTNQIIFTTPLSKFGFLMGRFWGATAIAIVPFLGVSIGNILGAAMPWLDPERVGVTYLTAHLTGLYVFIIPNVIFCGAFIFAIATLTRSTIYSFIGTILLLVGYGIANGLIRDLRNEYLGTLIDPFGIRTFSIATKYWTVEDKNTMSLGLTGIMLVNRLIWLFAAGLILLFSYFKFSFTEKNRTNRRKKAADENETTPANGSFETLPTALFSSGVSQQLKQFLNQVRLDFLGILKSTPFIVIMLAGIINMGASMAFVTDTGYGNKSFPVTYIIVDSIRGTLYLFLIAIITFYSGVLVYKERDARVNEIYDALPYSRWIPPISKLLSMILIVAVVLMVAIITGIVTQTFFSFYQYKIDVYLKELMLLDLLQFLFLIALSLFLHTIINNRYLSYFIFIAVVILNIFIWQALDISSNMVVFGGTPSHTYTDMNGFNPYERGLTWFNIYWMLFCGMLVMATVFFWIRGNETGFKNRLHSAIESFKGSYRTISVMLFVLWAATAGFVFYNTKIENHFNTPHTTERLTSEYEKKYKKFENTNQPRIIDVMYNIDLYPGQRDLFTKGAFVIKNSGQTPIDSVHFTMVDNLEVSIALPNSRLILDDSKHLYRIYELNDAMQPGQTLQMTITSRYENKGFENEVKYTQIVENGSFFNNWDILPQIGYQSGNELSDKNRRKKCGLPERERMPKLVRDCTENCSDSYLSNNSDWVNVETVMSTSKDQVAIAPGSLIRDWIDGNRHFFHYKLDHESMNFYSFISARYQVKRDKVRDIDVEVYYIKGHEYNVDKMVNSLKNSLAYYTEHFGPYYHRQMRIIEFPRYSSFAQAFPGTMPYSESIGFMENLEDPE
;
A
#
# COMPACT_ATOMS: atom_id res chain seq x y z
N MET A 1 -23.52 -19.47 -41.35
CA MET A 1 -22.31 -18.61 -41.33
C MET A 1 -21.76 -18.37 -39.93
N PHE A 2 -22.62 -18.09 -38.93
CA PHE A 2 -22.23 -17.92 -37.52
C PHE A 2 -21.21 -18.96 -37.01
N PHE A 3 -21.55 -20.26 -37.04
CA PHE A 3 -20.67 -21.32 -36.52
C PHE A 3 -19.30 -21.36 -37.19
N LYS A 4 -19.21 -21.07 -38.50
CA LYS A 4 -17.93 -21.06 -39.23
C LYS A 4 -17.00 -19.98 -38.68
N ILE A 5 -17.52 -18.78 -38.41
CA ILE A 5 -16.75 -17.66 -37.87
C ILE A 5 -16.43 -17.88 -36.39
N PHE A 6 -17.39 -18.40 -35.62
CA PHE A 6 -17.19 -18.78 -34.23
C PHE A 6 -16.02 -19.76 -34.06
N PHE A 7 -16.04 -20.89 -34.80
CA PHE A 7 -14.95 -21.88 -34.74
C PHE A 7 -13.64 -21.35 -35.33
N PHE A 8 -13.68 -20.41 -36.28
CA PHE A 8 -12.48 -19.74 -36.78
C PHE A 8 -11.80 -18.93 -35.67
N GLU A 9 -12.53 -18.09 -34.94
CA GLU A 9 -11.95 -17.33 -33.82
C GLU A 9 -11.40 -18.25 -32.73
N LEU A 10 -12.13 -19.32 -32.40
CA LEU A 10 -11.69 -20.30 -31.40
C LEU A 10 -10.34 -20.94 -31.80
N ARG A 11 -10.23 -21.43 -33.04
CA ARG A 11 -8.99 -22.03 -33.55
C ARG A 11 -7.86 -21.02 -33.68
N TYR A 12 -8.16 -19.78 -34.05
CA TYR A 12 -7.17 -18.71 -34.16
C TYR A 12 -6.53 -18.45 -32.79
N TRP A 13 -7.34 -18.19 -31.76
CA TRP A 13 -6.85 -17.83 -30.44
C TRP A 13 -6.21 -18.97 -29.67
N LEU A 14 -6.71 -20.21 -29.80
CA LEU A 14 -6.10 -21.38 -29.17
C LEU A 14 -4.69 -21.69 -29.70
N ARG A 15 -4.29 -21.11 -30.85
CA ARG A 15 -2.92 -21.18 -31.38
C ARG A 15 -2.05 -20.01 -30.93
N GLN A 16 -2.63 -18.96 -30.35
CA GLN A 16 -1.87 -17.80 -29.88
C GLN A 16 -1.34 -18.05 -28.46
N PRO A 17 -0.08 -17.70 -28.17
CA PRO A 17 0.49 -17.85 -26.82
C PRO A 17 -0.25 -17.01 -25.77
N MET A 18 -0.88 -15.91 -26.21
CA MET A 18 -1.56 -14.94 -25.34
C MET A 18 -2.62 -15.55 -24.41
N VAL A 19 -3.43 -16.52 -24.89
CA VAL A 19 -4.47 -17.17 -24.07
C VAL A 19 -3.85 -17.94 -22.91
N TYR A 20 -2.80 -18.71 -23.18
CA TYR A 20 -2.11 -19.53 -22.19
C TYR A 20 -1.28 -18.70 -21.22
N ILE A 21 -0.69 -17.60 -21.69
CA ILE A 21 0.02 -16.64 -20.84
C ILE A 21 -0.93 -16.05 -19.80
N PHE A 22 -2.12 -15.59 -20.21
CA PHE A 22 -3.10 -15.04 -19.27
C PHE A 22 -3.66 -16.08 -18.30
N LEU A 23 -3.89 -17.31 -18.79
CA LEU A 23 -4.24 -18.43 -17.92
C LEU A 23 -3.16 -18.69 -16.87
N PHE A 24 -1.88 -18.70 -17.29
CA PHE A 24 -0.75 -18.92 -16.40
C PHE A 24 -0.60 -17.80 -15.36
N ILE A 25 -0.79 -16.53 -15.72
CA ILE A 25 -0.76 -15.41 -14.77
C ILE A 25 -1.83 -15.58 -13.70
N ASN A 26 -3.07 -15.83 -14.10
CA ASN A 26 -4.17 -16.01 -13.16
C ASN A 26 -3.95 -17.25 -12.27
N ALA A 27 -3.43 -18.34 -12.85
CA ALA A 27 -3.06 -19.53 -12.11
C ALA A 27 -1.95 -19.26 -11.09
N LEU A 28 -0.87 -18.59 -11.48
CA LEU A 28 0.26 -18.29 -10.61
C LEU A 28 -0.15 -17.36 -9.46
N LEU A 29 -0.97 -16.35 -9.75
CA LEU A 29 -1.44 -15.38 -8.77
C LEU A 29 -2.35 -16.05 -7.73
N ILE A 30 -3.32 -16.84 -8.16
CA ILE A 30 -4.23 -17.55 -7.24
C ILE A 30 -3.54 -18.73 -6.54
N PHE A 31 -2.57 -19.37 -7.21
CA PHE A 31 -1.69 -20.35 -6.58
C PHE A 31 -0.93 -19.72 -5.43
N GLY A 32 -0.31 -18.54 -5.63
CA GLY A 32 0.36 -17.80 -4.57
C GLY A 32 -0.58 -17.47 -3.42
N ALA A 33 -1.76 -16.92 -3.72
CA ALA A 33 -2.78 -16.54 -2.73
C ALA A 33 -3.31 -17.73 -1.91
N THR A 34 -3.40 -18.91 -2.53
CA THR A 34 -3.89 -20.11 -1.85
C THR A 34 -2.76 -20.81 -1.09
N SER A 35 -1.58 -20.96 -1.69
CA SER A 35 -0.46 -21.72 -1.11
C SER A 35 0.34 -20.95 -0.06
N SER A 36 0.20 -19.62 0.02
CA SER A 36 0.95 -18.77 0.96
C SER A 36 0.00 -17.91 1.80
N GLU A 37 0.39 -17.61 3.05
CA GLU A 37 -0.34 -16.62 3.89
C GLU A 37 0.11 -15.19 3.61
N SER A 38 1.23 -15.04 2.91
CA SER A 38 1.85 -13.79 2.53
C SER A 38 1.15 -13.11 1.36
N VAL A 39 0.52 -13.90 0.49
CA VAL A 39 -0.15 -13.40 -0.71
C VAL A 39 -1.63 -13.32 -0.41
N THR A 40 -2.20 -12.11 -0.51
CA THR A 40 -3.64 -11.89 -0.31
C THR A 40 -4.26 -11.36 -1.59
N VAL A 41 -5.42 -11.92 -1.94
CA VAL A 41 -6.23 -11.50 -3.09
C VAL A 41 -7.66 -11.40 -2.60
N GLY A 42 -8.24 -10.20 -2.69
CA GLY A 42 -9.61 -9.97 -2.21
C GLY A 42 -9.76 -9.79 -0.69
N GLY A 43 -8.65 -9.59 0.03
CA GLY A 43 -8.63 -9.28 1.46
C GLY A 43 -8.13 -10.42 2.35
N SER A 44 -8.14 -10.20 3.67
CA SER A 44 -7.77 -11.22 4.66
C SER A 44 -8.93 -12.19 4.87
N ILE A 45 -8.61 -13.48 4.83
CA ILE A 45 -9.57 -14.60 4.89
C ILE A 45 -9.78 -15.07 6.35
N GLY A 46 -8.92 -14.65 7.28
CA GLY A 46 -9.00 -15.02 8.70
C GLY A 46 -9.02 -16.54 8.89
N ASN A 47 -10.03 -17.04 9.61
CA ASN A 47 -10.23 -18.46 9.94
C ASN A 47 -10.98 -19.27 8.87
N VAL A 48 -11.35 -18.68 7.73
CA VAL A 48 -11.99 -19.40 6.63
C VAL A 48 -10.95 -20.22 5.86
N HIS A 49 -11.30 -21.42 5.39
CA HIS A 49 -10.40 -22.29 4.62
C HIS A 49 -10.02 -21.63 3.28
N LYS A 50 -8.80 -21.87 2.80
CA LYS A 50 -8.28 -21.23 1.59
C LYS A 50 -8.90 -21.74 0.28
N ASN A 51 -9.49 -22.92 0.31
CA ASN A 51 -10.29 -23.50 -0.79
C ASN A 51 -11.80 -23.49 -0.48
N ALA A 52 -12.22 -22.73 0.54
CA ALA A 52 -13.63 -22.57 0.88
C ALA A 52 -14.41 -21.99 -0.31
N PRO A 53 -15.69 -22.37 -0.51
CA PRO A 53 -16.51 -21.85 -1.58
C PRO A 53 -16.56 -20.31 -1.66
N TYR A 54 -16.71 -19.64 -0.50
CA TYR A 54 -16.67 -18.18 -0.41
C TYR A 54 -15.35 -17.59 -0.97
N VAL A 55 -14.21 -18.20 -0.63
CA VAL A 55 -12.88 -17.71 -1.05
C VAL A 55 -12.69 -17.91 -2.54
N VAL A 56 -13.12 -19.06 -3.07
CA VAL A 56 -13.07 -19.35 -4.52
C VAL A 56 -13.91 -18.36 -5.31
N GLU A 57 -15.14 -18.09 -4.86
CA GLU A 57 -16.02 -17.09 -5.49
C GLU A 57 -15.45 -15.68 -5.40
N ASN A 58 -14.86 -15.31 -4.25
CA ASN A 58 -14.18 -14.04 -4.08
C ASN A 58 -13.00 -13.89 -5.06
N PHE A 59 -12.19 -14.94 -5.26
CA PHE A 59 -11.14 -14.92 -6.28
C PHE A 59 -11.70 -14.69 -7.67
N TYR A 60 -12.78 -15.36 -8.05
CA TYR A 60 -13.44 -15.12 -9.34
C TYR A 60 -13.97 -13.69 -9.48
N ALA A 61 -14.60 -13.15 -8.43
CA ALA A 61 -15.12 -11.80 -8.41
C ALA A 61 -13.99 -10.77 -8.62
N VAL A 62 -12.91 -10.85 -7.83
CA VAL A 62 -11.79 -9.91 -7.88
C VAL A 62 -10.98 -10.04 -9.17
N ILE A 63 -10.69 -11.27 -9.62
CA ILE A 63 -9.94 -11.49 -10.86
C ILE A 63 -10.74 -11.03 -12.08
N SER A 64 -12.08 -11.10 -12.05
CA SER A 64 -12.91 -10.57 -13.15
C SER A 64 -12.70 -9.07 -13.40
N LEU A 65 -12.43 -8.29 -12.34
CA LEU A 65 -12.11 -6.87 -12.43
C LEU A 65 -10.66 -6.66 -12.90
N ILE A 66 -9.69 -7.37 -12.31
CA ILE A 66 -8.26 -7.22 -12.65
C ILE A 66 -7.99 -7.66 -14.11
N SER A 67 -8.61 -8.74 -14.55
CA SER A 67 -8.47 -9.30 -15.90
C SER A 67 -9.37 -8.62 -16.94
N LEU A 68 -10.04 -7.51 -16.61
CA LEU A 68 -10.84 -6.74 -17.56
C LEU A 68 -10.01 -6.31 -18.80
N LEU A 69 -8.74 -5.95 -18.60
CA LEU A 69 -7.80 -5.64 -19.68
C LEU A 69 -7.49 -6.86 -20.58
N MET A 70 -7.52 -8.08 -20.01
CA MET A 70 -7.34 -9.31 -20.77
C MET A 70 -8.55 -9.57 -21.67
N VAL A 71 -9.77 -9.42 -21.13
CA VAL A 71 -11.03 -9.51 -21.90
C VAL A 71 -11.01 -8.51 -23.05
N THR A 72 -10.55 -7.29 -22.77
CA THR A 72 -10.40 -6.24 -23.77
C THR A 72 -9.52 -6.68 -24.93
N ALA A 73 -8.37 -7.29 -24.65
CA ALA A 73 -7.44 -7.68 -25.70
C ALA A 73 -8.07 -8.67 -26.71
N PHE A 74 -8.85 -9.65 -26.23
CA PHE A 74 -9.52 -10.60 -27.12
C PHE A 74 -10.65 -9.96 -27.93
N LEU A 75 -11.55 -9.25 -27.27
CA LEU A 75 -12.77 -8.70 -27.89
C LEU A 75 -12.44 -7.53 -28.83
N ASN A 76 -11.47 -6.69 -28.45
CA ASN A 76 -10.97 -5.61 -29.28
C ASN A 76 -10.35 -6.15 -30.57
N VAL A 77 -9.41 -7.09 -30.48
CA VAL A 77 -8.78 -7.67 -31.67
C VAL A 77 -9.81 -8.37 -32.54
N ALA A 78 -10.73 -9.17 -31.97
CA ALA A 78 -11.76 -9.83 -32.76
C ALA A 78 -12.65 -8.82 -33.54
N ALA A 79 -12.99 -7.68 -32.94
CA ALA A 79 -13.76 -6.63 -33.60
C ALA A 79 -12.95 -5.82 -34.62
N ALA A 80 -11.71 -5.44 -34.30
CA ALA A 80 -10.93 -4.45 -35.02
C ALA A 80 -9.88 -5.03 -35.99
N ARG A 81 -9.54 -6.32 -35.90
CA ARG A 81 -8.41 -6.95 -36.63
C ARG A 81 -8.39 -6.61 -38.11
N ASP A 82 -9.52 -6.72 -38.80
CA ASP A 82 -9.54 -6.51 -40.24
C ASP A 82 -9.39 -5.04 -40.64
N PHE A 83 -9.79 -4.11 -39.77
CA PHE A 83 -9.58 -2.69 -39.97
C PHE A 83 -8.11 -2.33 -39.72
N THR A 84 -7.49 -2.90 -38.68
CA THR A 84 -6.09 -2.63 -38.32
C THR A 84 -5.11 -3.14 -39.38
N TYR A 85 -5.39 -4.30 -39.99
CA TYR A 85 -4.53 -4.89 -41.02
C TYR A 85 -4.99 -4.59 -42.45
N ASN A 86 -5.97 -3.69 -42.64
CA ASN A 86 -6.54 -3.33 -43.95
C ASN A 86 -7.03 -4.53 -44.79
N THR A 87 -7.54 -5.58 -44.14
CA THR A 87 -8.12 -6.76 -44.81
C THR A 87 -9.64 -6.72 -44.90
N ASN A 88 -10.28 -5.72 -44.26
CA ASN A 88 -11.72 -5.51 -44.24
C ASN A 88 -12.35 -5.45 -45.64
N GLN A 89 -11.69 -4.79 -46.62
CA GLN A 89 -12.20 -4.67 -47.99
C GLN A 89 -12.30 -6.03 -48.70
N ILE A 90 -11.37 -6.95 -48.42
CA ILE A 90 -11.39 -8.31 -48.98
C ILE A 90 -12.49 -9.14 -48.31
N ILE A 91 -12.65 -9.00 -47.00
CA ILE A 91 -13.61 -9.80 -46.24
C ILE A 91 -15.05 -9.36 -46.55
N PHE A 92 -15.30 -8.05 -46.68
CA PHE A 92 -16.65 -7.51 -46.86
C PHE A 92 -17.23 -7.71 -48.27
N THR A 93 -16.43 -8.13 -49.25
CA THR A 93 -16.91 -8.51 -50.60
C THR A 93 -17.34 -9.97 -50.69
N THR A 94 -17.08 -10.78 -49.66
CA THR A 94 -17.56 -12.17 -49.58
C THR A 94 -19.04 -12.20 -49.15
N PRO A 95 -19.80 -13.29 -49.38
CA PRO A 95 -21.25 -13.35 -49.11
C PRO A 95 -21.60 -13.43 -47.61
N LEU A 96 -20.90 -12.70 -46.74
CA LEU A 96 -21.03 -12.75 -45.30
C LEU A 96 -22.33 -12.12 -44.81
N SER A 97 -23.13 -12.90 -44.08
CA SER A 97 -24.27 -12.37 -43.33
C SER A 97 -23.80 -11.47 -42.19
N LYS A 98 -24.42 -10.30 -42.02
CA LYS A 98 -24.14 -9.35 -40.93
C LYS A 98 -24.21 -9.99 -39.54
N PHE A 99 -25.25 -10.80 -39.29
CA PHE A 99 -25.42 -11.54 -38.03
C PHE A 99 -24.27 -12.54 -37.82
N GLY A 100 -23.96 -13.36 -38.82
CA GLY A 100 -22.90 -14.35 -38.72
C GLY A 100 -21.53 -13.73 -38.49
N PHE A 101 -21.24 -12.58 -39.10
CA PHE A 101 -19.98 -11.86 -38.93
C PHE A 101 -19.83 -11.29 -37.51
N LEU A 102 -20.78 -10.48 -37.06
CA LEU A 102 -20.69 -9.82 -35.74
C LEU A 102 -20.82 -10.82 -34.59
N MET A 103 -21.90 -11.60 -34.58
CA MET A 103 -22.18 -12.50 -33.46
C MET A 103 -21.18 -13.66 -33.42
N GLY A 104 -20.75 -14.15 -34.58
CA GLY A 104 -19.73 -15.22 -34.65
C GLY A 104 -18.40 -14.79 -34.02
N ARG A 105 -17.98 -13.55 -34.28
CA ARG A 105 -16.76 -12.98 -33.67
C ARG A 105 -16.92 -12.69 -32.19
N PHE A 106 -18.02 -12.04 -31.82
CA PHE A 106 -18.30 -11.71 -30.44
C PHE A 106 -18.31 -12.96 -29.55
N TRP A 107 -19.14 -13.96 -29.89
CA TRP A 107 -19.24 -15.17 -29.09
C TRP A 107 -17.98 -16.03 -29.14
N GLY A 108 -17.27 -16.07 -30.28
CA GLY A 108 -15.99 -16.77 -30.41
C GLY A 108 -14.92 -16.17 -29.49
N ALA A 109 -14.80 -14.84 -29.49
CA ALA A 109 -13.86 -14.14 -28.61
C ALA A 109 -14.30 -14.17 -27.13
N THR A 110 -15.60 -14.13 -26.84
CA THR A 110 -16.16 -14.29 -25.49
C THR A 110 -15.82 -15.65 -24.91
N ALA A 111 -16.00 -16.73 -25.68
CA ALA A 111 -15.65 -18.08 -25.24
C ALA A 111 -14.15 -18.21 -24.92
N ILE A 112 -13.29 -17.61 -25.75
CA ILE A 112 -11.84 -17.57 -25.51
C ILE A 112 -11.49 -16.73 -24.27
N ALA A 113 -12.16 -15.59 -24.08
CA ALA A 113 -11.89 -14.70 -22.96
C ALA A 113 -12.23 -15.33 -21.60
N ILE A 114 -13.05 -16.39 -21.56
CA ILE A 114 -13.34 -17.17 -20.34
C ILE A 114 -12.16 -18.10 -19.99
N VAL A 115 -11.40 -18.59 -20.96
CA VAL A 115 -10.33 -19.60 -20.76
C VAL A 115 -9.27 -19.15 -19.72
N PRO A 116 -8.76 -17.91 -19.74
CA PRO A 116 -7.81 -17.43 -18.71
C PRO A 116 -8.32 -17.52 -17.27
N PHE A 117 -9.64 -17.46 -17.05
CA PHE A 117 -10.23 -17.56 -15.71
C PHE A 117 -10.27 -18.98 -15.16
N LEU A 118 -10.07 -20.01 -16.01
CA LEU A 118 -9.79 -21.36 -15.52
C LEU A 118 -8.47 -21.41 -14.74
N GLY A 119 -7.57 -20.44 -14.97
CA GLY A 119 -6.40 -20.23 -14.15
C GLY A 119 -6.74 -20.06 -12.66
N VAL A 120 -7.88 -19.44 -12.31
CA VAL A 120 -8.32 -19.31 -10.90
C VAL A 120 -8.53 -20.69 -10.27
N SER A 121 -9.27 -21.58 -10.93
CA SER A 121 -9.45 -22.95 -10.46
C SER A 121 -8.15 -23.72 -10.39
N ILE A 122 -7.34 -23.67 -11.44
CA ILE A 122 -6.06 -24.39 -11.48
C ILE A 122 -5.16 -23.90 -10.35
N GLY A 123 -5.03 -22.59 -10.18
CA GLY A 123 -4.23 -21.97 -9.12
C GLY A 123 -4.72 -22.35 -7.73
N ASN A 124 -6.03 -22.30 -7.48
CA ASN A 124 -6.58 -22.63 -6.17
C ASN A 124 -6.50 -24.12 -5.85
N ILE A 125 -6.84 -25.00 -6.80
CA ILE A 125 -6.76 -26.45 -6.60
C ILE A 125 -5.31 -26.89 -6.40
N LEU A 126 -4.39 -26.45 -7.27
CA LEU A 126 -2.97 -26.76 -7.11
C LEU A 126 -2.43 -26.15 -5.81
N GLY A 127 -2.80 -24.90 -5.52
CA GLY A 127 -2.37 -24.20 -4.32
C GLY A 127 -2.81 -24.92 -3.05
N ALA A 128 -4.07 -25.36 -2.98
CA ALA A 128 -4.63 -26.12 -1.87
C ALA A 128 -4.04 -27.53 -1.72
N ALA A 129 -3.53 -28.11 -2.81
CA ALA A 129 -2.85 -29.40 -2.81
C ALA A 129 -1.38 -29.33 -2.38
N MET A 130 -0.85 -28.14 -2.10
CA MET A 130 0.57 -27.99 -1.75
C MET A 130 0.89 -28.55 -0.35
N PRO A 131 1.96 -29.36 -0.22
CA PRO A 131 2.24 -30.13 1.00
C PRO A 131 2.69 -29.28 2.20
N TRP A 132 3.01 -28.00 1.99
CA TRP A 132 3.46 -27.10 3.05
C TRP A 132 2.32 -26.30 3.72
N LEU A 133 1.08 -26.44 3.25
CA LEU A 133 -0.09 -25.87 3.90
C LEU A 133 -0.50 -26.70 5.12
N ASP A 134 -0.97 -26.03 6.18
CA ASP A 134 -1.64 -26.73 7.28
C ASP A 134 -2.93 -27.38 6.74
N PRO A 135 -3.11 -28.71 6.89
CA PRO A 135 -4.32 -29.40 6.46
C PRO A 135 -5.62 -28.78 7.00
N GLU A 136 -5.62 -28.15 8.17
CA GLU A 136 -6.82 -27.47 8.68
C GLU A 136 -7.15 -26.15 7.96
N ARG A 137 -6.21 -25.59 7.21
CA ARG A 137 -6.46 -24.41 6.35
C ARG A 137 -7.12 -24.79 5.04
N VAL A 138 -7.28 -26.09 4.76
CA VAL A 138 -7.83 -26.64 3.53
C VAL A 138 -9.02 -27.53 3.88
N GLY A 139 -10.22 -27.08 3.51
CA GLY A 139 -11.44 -27.86 3.66
C GLY A 139 -11.64 -28.84 2.50
N VAL A 140 -12.85 -29.38 2.38
CA VAL A 140 -13.25 -30.15 1.20
C VAL A 140 -13.21 -29.23 -0.03
N THR A 141 -12.57 -29.68 -1.12
CA THR A 141 -12.56 -28.92 -2.37
C THR A 141 -13.91 -29.07 -3.08
N TYR A 142 -14.74 -28.03 -3.00
CA TYR A 142 -16.03 -27.99 -3.67
C TYR A 142 -15.90 -27.55 -5.12
N LEU A 143 -15.83 -28.50 -6.06
CA LEU A 143 -15.83 -28.19 -7.51
C LEU A 143 -17.05 -27.37 -7.94
N THR A 144 -18.18 -27.53 -7.24
CA THR A 144 -19.39 -26.72 -7.43
C THR A 144 -19.16 -25.24 -7.18
N ALA A 145 -18.28 -24.86 -6.24
CA ALA A 145 -17.94 -23.47 -5.99
C ALA A 145 -17.16 -22.85 -7.15
N HIS A 146 -16.26 -23.61 -7.78
CA HIS A 146 -15.54 -23.16 -8.97
C HIS A 146 -16.47 -22.93 -10.17
N LEU A 147 -17.41 -23.86 -10.37
CA LEU A 147 -18.44 -23.70 -11.40
C LEU A 147 -19.32 -22.47 -11.09
N THR A 148 -19.71 -22.29 -9.83
CA THR A 148 -20.51 -21.13 -9.37
C THR A 148 -19.76 -19.83 -9.58
N GLY A 149 -18.48 -19.75 -9.22
CA GLY A 149 -17.62 -18.62 -9.54
C GLY A 149 -17.60 -18.27 -11.03
N LEU A 150 -17.50 -19.29 -11.90
CA LEU A 150 -17.52 -19.09 -13.36
C LEU A 150 -18.86 -18.54 -13.87
N TYR A 151 -20.00 -19.15 -13.52
CA TYR A 151 -21.29 -18.72 -14.09
C TYR A 151 -21.92 -17.53 -13.36
N VAL A 152 -21.59 -17.29 -12.09
CA VAL A 152 -22.09 -16.12 -11.33
C VAL A 152 -21.26 -14.88 -11.64
N PHE A 153 -19.93 -14.99 -11.78
CA PHE A 153 -19.07 -13.82 -11.98
C PHE A 153 -18.51 -13.75 -13.39
N ILE A 154 -17.79 -14.77 -13.85
CA ILE A 154 -17.01 -14.65 -15.09
C ILE A 154 -17.89 -14.53 -16.33
N ILE A 155 -18.87 -15.41 -16.50
CA ILE A 155 -19.71 -15.39 -17.70
C ILE A 155 -20.48 -14.06 -17.83
N PRO A 156 -21.21 -13.56 -16.81
CA PRO A 156 -21.88 -12.28 -16.89
C PRO A 156 -20.93 -11.10 -17.11
N ASN A 157 -19.80 -11.06 -16.39
CA ASN A 157 -18.87 -9.94 -16.47
C ASN A 157 -18.17 -9.90 -17.83
N VAL A 158 -17.76 -11.05 -18.40
CA VAL A 158 -17.15 -11.13 -19.74
C VAL A 158 -18.17 -10.78 -20.83
N ILE A 159 -19.43 -11.23 -20.72
CA ILE A 159 -20.48 -10.88 -21.68
C ILE A 159 -20.74 -9.37 -21.65
N PHE A 160 -20.94 -8.77 -20.47
CA PHE A 160 -21.21 -7.34 -20.34
C PHE A 160 -20.02 -6.48 -20.79
N CYS A 161 -18.84 -6.69 -20.22
CA CYS A 161 -17.65 -5.93 -20.57
C CYS A 161 -17.27 -6.16 -22.03
N GLY A 162 -17.34 -7.41 -22.48
CA GLY A 162 -17.07 -7.77 -23.85
C GLY A 162 -18.04 -7.11 -24.83
N ALA A 163 -19.34 -7.06 -24.52
CA ALA A 163 -20.33 -6.41 -25.37
C ALA A 163 -20.04 -4.91 -25.52
N PHE A 164 -19.73 -4.25 -24.40
CA PHE A 164 -19.36 -2.83 -24.38
C PHE A 164 -18.11 -2.55 -25.23
N ILE A 165 -17.03 -3.30 -24.99
CA ILE A 165 -15.74 -3.15 -25.68
C ILE A 165 -15.89 -3.47 -27.17
N PHE A 166 -16.55 -4.59 -27.50
CA PHE A 166 -16.78 -5.02 -28.87
C PHE A 166 -17.63 -4.01 -29.64
N ALA A 167 -18.67 -3.44 -29.01
CA ALA A 167 -19.47 -2.39 -29.62
C ALA A 167 -18.62 -1.16 -29.96
N ILE A 168 -17.80 -0.67 -29.02
CA ILE A 168 -16.92 0.48 -29.28
C ILE A 168 -15.93 0.16 -30.40
N ALA A 169 -15.24 -0.98 -30.34
CA ALA A 169 -14.27 -1.39 -31.35
C ALA A 169 -14.90 -1.48 -32.75
N THR A 170 -16.10 -2.07 -32.83
CA THR A 170 -16.85 -2.25 -34.08
C THR A 170 -17.34 -0.93 -34.66
N LEU A 171 -17.84 -0.03 -33.82
CA LEU A 171 -18.42 1.25 -34.26
C LEU A 171 -17.34 2.29 -34.61
N THR A 172 -16.26 2.32 -33.84
CA THR A 172 -15.13 3.26 -34.06
C THR A 172 -14.12 2.74 -35.06
N ARG A 173 -14.14 1.43 -35.35
CA ARG A 173 -13.17 0.73 -36.21
C ARG A 173 -11.72 0.98 -35.76
N SER A 174 -11.50 1.07 -34.46
CA SER A 174 -10.21 1.44 -33.88
C SER A 174 -9.96 0.73 -32.55
N THR A 175 -8.77 0.15 -32.45
CA THR A 175 -8.32 -0.54 -31.25
C THR A 175 -8.14 0.43 -30.08
N ILE A 176 -7.74 1.68 -30.34
CA ILE A 176 -7.47 2.69 -29.33
C ILE A 176 -8.74 3.05 -28.54
N TYR A 177 -9.85 3.33 -29.23
CA TYR A 177 -11.10 3.72 -28.56
C TYR A 177 -11.72 2.57 -27.74
N SER A 178 -11.49 1.34 -28.17
CA SER A 178 -11.91 0.17 -27.40
C SER A 178 -11.15 0.00 -26.10
N PHE A 179 -9.84 0.27 -26.07
CA PHE A 179 -9.07 0.28 -24.82
C PHE A 179 -9.49 1.43 -23.89
N ILE A 180 -9.78 2.59 -24.48
CA ILE A 180 -10.39 3.72 -23.77
C ILE A 180 -11.70 3.30 -23.09
N GLY A 181 -12.57 2.58 -23.79
CA GLY A 181 -13.83 2.08 -23.23
C GLY A 181 -13.62 1.21 -21.99
N THR A 182 -12.62 0.34 -22.01
CA THR A 182 -12.25 -0.47 -20.84
C THR A 182 -11.86 0.37 -19.63
N ILE A 183 -11.07 1.40 -19.86
CA ILE A 183 -10.60 2.30 -18.81
C ILE A 183 -11.78 3.07 -18.23
N LEU A 184 -12.74 3.50 -19.07
CA LEU A 184 -13.98 4.11 -18.63
C LEU A 184 -14.84 3.15 -17.79
N LEU A 185 -14.88 1.84 -18.09
CA LEU A 185 -15.55 0.86 -17.24
C LEU A 185 -14.89 0.75 -15.86
N LEU A 186 -13.56 0.74 -15.80
CA LEU A 186 -12.81 0.66 -14.55
C LEU A 186 -13.02 1.92 -13.69
N VAL A 187 -12.97 3.10 -14.31
CA VAL A 187 -13.30 4.38 -13.67
C VAL A 187 -14.76 4.40 -13.21
N GLY A 188 -15.69 3.98 -14.06
CA GLY A 188 -17.11 3.91 -13.72
C GLY A 188 -17.37 3.04 -12.50
N TYR A 189 -16.69 1.90 -12.40
CA TYR A 189 -16.73 1.03 -11.22
C TYR A 189 -16.14 1.72 -9.97
N GLY A 190 -15.00 2.40 -10.11
CA GLY A 190 -14.40 3.19 -9.02
C GLY A 190 -15.34 4.26 -8.47
N ILE A 191 -15.96 5.04 -9.36
CA ILE A 191 -16.96 6.07 -9.02
C ILE A 191 -18.16 5.44 -8.32
N ALA A 192 -18.72 4.35 -8.88
CA ALA A 192 -19.88 3.69 -8.30
C ALA A 192 -19.62 3.18 -6.88
N ASN A 193 -18.41 2.67 -6.62
CA ASN A 193 -18.00 2.28 -5.27
C ASN A 193 -17.88 3.46 -4.30
N GLY A 194 -17.33 4.59 -4.76
CA GLY A 194 -17.23 5.81 -3.95
C GLY A 194 -18.60 6.40 -3.60
N LEU A 195 -19.48 6.56 -4.61
CA LEU A 195 -20.82 7.15 -4.45
C LEU A 195 -21.73 6.41 -3.47
N ILE A 196 -21.49 5.12 -3.26
CA ILE A 196 -22.41 4.26 -2.54
C ILE A 196 -21.80 3.82 -1.20
N ARG A 197 -20.74 4.45 -0.71
CA ARG A 197 -20.05 4.03 0.54
C ARG A 197 -20.95 4.10 1.78
N ASP A 198 -21.96 4.96 1.75
CA ASP A 198 -22.97 5.11 2.81
C ASP A 198 -23.81 3.86 3.06
N LEU A 199 -24.05 3.58 4.35
CA LEU A 199 -24.92 2.51 4.85
C LEU A 199 -26.35 2.61 4.31
N ARG A 200 -26.86 3.84 4.07
CA ARG A 200 -28.23 4.07 3.55
C ARG A 200 -28.43 3.57 2.11
N ASN A 201 -27.36 3.46 1.33
CA ASN A 201 -27.43 3.12 -0.09
C ASN A 201 -26.93 1.70 -0.40
N GLU A 202 -26.72 0.84 0.60
CA GLU A 202 -26.20 -0.53 0.39
C GLU A 202 -27.01 -1.30 -0.68
N TYR A 203 -28.35 -1.24 -0.63
CA TYR A 203 -29.20 -1.90 -1.61
C TYR A 203 -28.99 -1.38 -3.04
N LEU A 204 -28.93 -0.06 -3.24
CA LEU A 204 -28.65 0.52 -4.56
C LEU A 204 -27.24 0.12 -5.04
N GLY A 205 -26.28 0.07 -4.12
CA GLY A 205 -24.91 -0.41 -4.35
C GLY A 205 -24.86 -1.82 -4.90
N THR A 206 -25.72 -2.71 -4.40
CA THR A 206 -25.81 -4.08 -4.92
C THR A 206 -26.36 -4.18 -6.34
N LEU A 207 -27.15 -3.21 -6.80
CA LEU A 207 -27.73 -3.21 -8.16
C LEU A 207 -26.80 -2.57 -9.19
N ILE A 208 -26.11 -1.50 -8.81
CA ILE A 208 -25.25 -0.69 -9.70
C ILE A 208 -23.82 -1.26 -9.79
N ASP A 209 -23.56 -2.44 -9.22
CA ASP A 209 -22.26 -3.10 -9.31
C ASP A 209 -22.16 -4.04 -10.54
N PRO A 210 -21.49 -3.65 -11.64
CA PRO A 210 -21.36 -4.47 -12.84
C PRO A 210 -20.52 -5.73 -12.66
N PHE A 211 -19.64 -5.78 -11.65
CA PHE A 211 -18.78 -6.94 -11.39
C PHE A 211 -19.39 -7.86 -10.31
N GLY A 212 -20.33 -7.34 -9.51
CA GLY A 212 -21.00 -8.00 -8.38
C GLY A 212 -20.09 -8.35 -7.20
N ILE A 213 -18.93 -7.70 -7.10
CA ILE A 213 -18.00 -7.84 -5.96
C ILE A 213 -18.66 -7.32 -4.67
N ARG A 214 -19.25 -6.13 -4.75
CA ARG A 214 -19.97 -5.51 -3.65
C ARG A 214 -21.29 -6.21 -3.37
N THR A 215 -22.00 -6.61 -4.42
CA THR A 215 -23.21 -7.45 -4.29
C THR A 215 -22.89 -8.73 -3.51
N PHE A 216 -21.78 -9.39 -3.83
CA PHE A 216 -21.29 -10.57 -3.10
C PHE A 216 -20.95 -10.24 -1.65
N SER A 217 -20.19 -9.16 -1.39
CA SER A 217 -19.82 -8.75 -0.04
C SER A 217 -21.04 -8.43 0.85
N ILE A 218 -22.06 -7.77 0.32
CA ILE A 218 -23.28 -7.44 1.06
C ILE A 218 -24.15 -8.70 1.27
N ALA A 219 -24.31 -9.53 0.23
CA ALA A 219 -25.09 -10.78 0.32
C ALA A 219 -24.49 -11.79 1.32
N THR A 220 -23.18 -11.72 1.57
CA THR A 220 -22.44 -12.60 2.48
C THR A 220 -21.99 -11.91 3.78
N LYS A 221 -22.45 -10.66 4.03
CA LYS A 221 -21.99 -9.80 5.14
C LYS A 221 -22.14 -10.46 6.51
N TYR A 222 -23.22 -11.21 6.70
CA TYR A 222 -23.57 -11.87 7.96
C TYR A 222 -23.25 -13.37 7.99
N TRP A 223 -22.53 -13.89 6.98
CA TRP A 223 -22.11 -15.30 6.98
C TRP A 223 -21.10 -15.56 8.09
N THR A 224 -21.35 -16.61 8.86
CA THR A 224 -20.41 -17.12 9.85
C THR A 224 -19.20 -17.76 9.16
N VAL A 225 -18.17 -18.11 9.94
CA VAL A 225 -16.99 -18.81 9.40
C VAL A 225 -17.41 -20.16 8.77
N GLU A 226 -18.36 -20.86 9.40
CA GLU A 226 -18.88 -22.13 8.90
C GLU A 226 -19.65 -21.97 7.59
N ASP A 227 -20.50 -20.95 7.49
CA ASP A 227 -21.23 -20.65 6.25
C ASP A 227 -20.26 -20.37 5.10
N LYS A 228 -19.22 -19.55 5.35
CA LYS A 228 -18.20 -19.24 4.34
C LYS A 228 -17.42 -20.49 3.90
N ASN A 229 -17.22 -21.45 4.80
CA ASN A 229 -16.50 -22.70 4.54
C ASN A 229 -17.29 -23.73 3.73
N THR A 230 -18.63 -23.67 3.77
CA THR A 230 -19.49 -24.73 3.23
C THR A 230 -20.44 -24.25 2.12
N MET A 231 -20.78 -22.97 2.08
CA MET A 231 -21.80 -22.42 1.18
C MET A 231 -21.20 -21.56 0.06
N SER A 232 -21.72 -21.76 -1.16
CA SER A 232 -21.47 -20.94 -2.35
C SER A 232 -22.66 -20.02 -2.63
N LEU A 233 -22.44 -18.76 -2.98
CA LEU A 233 -23.51 -17.85 -3.36
C LEU A 233 -23.87 -18.05 -4.84
N GLY A 234 -24.92 -18.83 -5.08
CA GLY A 234 -25.50 -19.01 -6.41
C GLY A 234 -26.25 -17.77 -6.94
N LEU A 235 -26.97 -17.97 -8.05
CA LEU A 235 -27.86 -16.95 -8.63
C LEU A 235 -29.18 -16.86 -7.84
N THR A 236 -29.13 -16.40 -6.60
CA THR A 236 -30.30 -16.21 -5.74
C THR A 236 -30.39 -14.78 -5.21
N GLY A 237 -31.59 -14.39 -4.76
CA GLY A 237 -31.85 -13.09 -4.14
C GLY A 237 -31.32 -11.91 -4.95
N ILE A 238 -30.56 -11.05 -4.29
CA ILE A 238 -30.01 -9.82 -4.88
C ILE A 238 -28.95 -10.08 -5.96
N MET A 239 -28.23 -11.21 -5.89
CA MET A 239 -27.20 -11.57 -6.88
C MET A 239 -27.85 -11.88 -8.23
N LEU A 240 -28.96 -12.63 -8.26
CA LEU A 240 -29.70 -12.91 -9.49
C LEU A 240 -30.19 -11.63 -10.16
N VAL A 241 -30.80 -10.72 -9.38
CA VAL A 241 -31.32 -9.44 -9.88
C VAL A 241 -30.18 -8.63 -10.52
N ASN A 242 -29.04 -8.54 -9.85
CA ASN A 242 -27.86 -7.87 -10.39
C ASN A 242 -27.42 -8.50 -11.74
N ARG A 243 -27.30 -9.84 -11.82
CA ARG A 243 -26.86 -10.51 -13.06
C ARG A 243 -27.83 -10.32 -14.21
N LEU A 244 -29.13 -10.31 -13.94
CA LEU A 244 -30.15 -10.05 -14.96
C LEU A 244 -30.06 -8.61 -15.49
N ILE A 245 -29.84 -7.62 -14.63
CA ILE A 245 -29.67 -6.21 -15.04
C ILE A 245 -28.49 -6.05 -16.00
N TRP A 246 -27.33 -6.58 -15.65
CA TRP A 246 -26.11 -6.40 -16.46
C TRP A 246 -26.09 -7.27 -17.73
N LEU A 247 -26.68 -8.46 -17.70
CA LEU A 247 -26.90 -9.26 -18.92
C LEU A 247 -27.91 -8.59 -19.87
N PHE A 248 -28.97 -7.98 -19.32
CA PHE A 248 -29.92 -7.20 -20.10
C PHE A 248 -29.25 -5.98 -20.75
N ALA A 249 -28.42 -5.24 -19.99
CA ALA A 249 -27.62 -4.14 -20.51
C ALA A 249 -26.66 -4.59 -21.63
N ALA A 250 -25.99 -5.73 -21.46
CA ALA A 250 -25.14 -6.32 -22.50
C ALA A 250 -25.93 -6.62 -23.79
N GLY A 251 -27.12 -7.20 -23.66
CA GLY A 251 -28.03 -7.46 -24.78
C GLY A 251 -28.42 -6.18 -25.53
N LEU A 252 -28.77 -5.12 -24.81
CA LEU A 252 -29.07 -3.81 -25.41
C LEU A 252 -27.88 -3.22 -26.17
N ILE A 253 -26.67 -3.33 -25.61
CA ILE A 253 -25.44 -2.85 -26.26
C ILE A 253 -25.15 -3.62 -27.55
N LEU A 254 -25.28 -4.95 -27.52
CA LEU A 254 -25.08 -5.79 -28.71
C LEU A 254 -26.13 -5.50 -29.79
N LEU A 255 -27.38 -5.31 -29.39
CA LEU A 255 -28.48 -4.95 -30.29
C LEU A 255 -28.23 -3.58 -30.94
N PHE A 256 -27.80 -2.59 -30.16
CA PHE A 256 -27.39 -1.28 -30.66
C PHE A 256 -26.22 -1.38 -31.65
N SER A 257 -25.17 -2.12 -31.30
CA SER A 257 -24.01 -2.37 -32.18
C SER A 257 -24.43 -3.04 -33.48
N TYR A 258 -25.31 -4.04 -33.40
CA TYR A 258 -25.87 -4.73 -34.57
C TYR A 258 -26.60 -3.75 -35.48
N PHE A 259 -27.50 -2.91 -34.98
CA PHE A 259 -28.24 -1.97 -35.83
C PHE A 259 -27.34 -0.91 -36.47
N LYS A 260 -26.34 -0.41 -35.74
CA LYS A 260 -25.43 0.64 -36.23
C LYS A 260 -24.32 0.14 -37.15
N PHE A 261 -23.93 -1.13 -37.08
CA PHE A 261 -22.87 -1.66 -37.93
C PHE A 261 -23.29 -1.70 -39.40
N SER A 262 -22.37 -1.33 -40.29
CA SER A 262 -22.53 -1.50 -41.73
C SER A 262 -21.22 -1.95 -42.39
N PHE A 263 -21.35 -2.82 -43.39
CA PHE A 263 -20.25 -3.24 -44.27
C PHE A 263 -19.85 -2.14 -45.25
N THR A 264 -20.74 -1.18 -45.54
CA THR A 264 -20.38 -0.02 -46.33
C THR A 264 -19.29 0.78 -45.63
N GLU A 265 -18.25 1.13 -46.39
CA GLU A 265 -17.32 2.15 -45.95
C GLU A 265 -18.11 3.44 -45.78
N LYS A 266 -17.93 4.12 -44.64
CA LYS A 266 -18.50 5.46 -44.45
C LYS A 266 -17.77 6.33 -45.46
N ASN A 267 -18.39 6.54 -46.64
CA ASN A 267 -17.84 7.38 -47.69
C ASN A 267 -17.42 8.67 -47.01
N ARG A 268 -16.11 8.86 -46.86
CA ARG A 268 -15.54 10.13 -46.43
C ARG A 268 -15.92 11.04 -47.57
N THR A 269 -17.04 11.74 -47.43
CA THR A 269 -17.58 12.65 -48.42
C THR A 269 -16.41 13.44 -48.96
N ASN A 270 -16.14 13.21 -50.24
CA ASN A 270 -14.95 13.58 -50.98
C ASN A 270 -14.87 15.10 -51.23
N ARG A 271 -15.30 15.91 -50.25
CA ARG A 271 -15.31 17.37 -50.32
C ARG A 271 -13.89 17.95 -50.26
N ARG A 272 -12.87 17.14 -49.96
CA ARG A 272 -11.46 17.51 -50.04
C ARG A 272 -10.69 16.92 -51.23
N LYS A 273 -11.27 15.98 -51.99
CA LYS A 273 -10.65 15.49 -53.24
C LYS A 273 -11.12 16.24 -54.48
N LYS A 274 -12.29 16.88 -54.44
CA LYS A 274 -12.74 17.76 -55.53
C LYS A 274 -11.99 19.11 -55.63
N ALA A 275 -11.01 19.35 -54.75
CA ALA A 275 -10.09 20.50 -54.85
C ALA A 275 -8.64 20.08 -55.14
N ALA A 276 -8.37 18.77 -55.25
CA ALA A 276 -7.02 18.24 -55.48
C ALA A 276 -6.89 17.55 -56.85
N ASP A 277 -7.98 17.05 -57.44
CA ASP A 277 -7.98 16.45 -58.78
C ASP A 277 -8.10 17.47 -59.93
N GLU A 278 -8.17 18.78 -59.65
CA GLU A 278 -8.09 19.84 -60.69
C GLU A 278 -6.67 20.41 -60.88
N ASN A 279 -5.70 19.94 -60.09
CA ASN A 279 -4.28 20.26 -60.28
C ASN A 279 -3.48 18.97 -60.49
N GLU A 280 -3.84 18.20 -61.52
CA GLU A 280 -2.81 17.41 -62.22
C GLU A 280 -1.91 18.40 -62.96
N THR A 281 -0.97 18.98 -62.23
CA THR A 281 0.16 19.68 -62.82
C THR A 281 1.01 18.64 -63.57
N THR A 282 1.12 18.85 -64.88
CA THR A 282 2.19 18.35 -65.75
C THR A 282 3.51 18.16 -64.99
N PRO A 283 4.26 17.07 -65.25
CA PRO A 283 5.53 16.84 -64.58
C PRO A 283 6.46 18.01 -64.88
N ALA A 284 6.68 18.86 -63.88
CA ALA A 284 7.65 19.92 -63.99
C ALA A 284 9.02 19.26 -64.08
N ASN A 285 9.68 19.41 -65.22
CA ASN A 285 11.13 19.27 -65.34
C ASN A 285 11.79 20.37 -64.50
N GLY A 286 11.74 20.21 -63.17
CA GLY A 286 12.49 21.02 -62.24
C GLY A 286 13.94 20.54 -62.24
N SER A 287 14.84 21.40 -62.67
CA SER A 287 16.27 21.24 -62.40
C SER A 287 16.45 20.96 -60.91
N PHE A 288 17.11 19.85 -60.57
CA PHE A 288 17.53 19.56 -59.21
C PHE A 288 18.39 20.74 -58.72
N GLU A 289 17.81 21.65 -57.93
CA GLU A 289 18.60 22.60 -57.15
C GLU A 289 19.64 21.80 -56.35
N THR A 290 20.88 22.28 -56.37
CA THR A 290 21.97 21.68 -55.61
C THR A 290 21.55 21.57 -54.15
N LEU A 291 21.33 20.33 -53.68
CA LEU A 291 21.03 20.02 -52.29
C LEU A 291 22.07 20.73 -51.41
N PRO A 292 21.66 21.54 -50.42
CA PRO A 292 22.61 22.21 -49.55
C PRO A 292 23.51 21.16 -48.89
N THR A 293 24.81 21.38 -48.96
CA THR A 293 25.80 20.52 -48.30
C THR A 293 25.54 20.59 -46.79
N ALA A 294 24.96 19.52 -46.25
CA ALA A 294 24.69 19.40 -44.82
C ALA A 294 26.02 19.42 -44.05
N LEU A 295 26.32 20.53 -43.38
CA LEU A 295 27.45 20.63 -42.46
C LEU A 295 27.11 19.85 -41.18
N PHE A 296 27.66 18.64 -41.06
CA PHE A 296 27.52 17.81 -39.85
C PHE A 296 28.46 18.30 -38.76
N SER A 297 27.98 19.16 -37.84
CA SER A 297 28.74 19.53 -36.65
C SER A 297 28.57 18.49 -35.54
N SER A 298 29.64 17.91 -35.03
CA SER A 298 29.63 16.85 -34.00
C SER A 298 29.77 17.35 -32.55
N GLY A 299 29.77 18.67 -32.34
CA GLY A 299 30.00 19.29 -31.04
C GLY A 299 28.94 18.98 -29.98
N VAL A 300 29.32 19.09 -28.70
CA VAL A 300 28.46 18.83 -27.52
C VAL A 300 27.15 19.64 -27.57
N SER A 301 27.21 20.90 -27.99
CA SER A 301 26.04 21.77 -28.15
C SER A 301 25.01 21.18 -29.14
N GLN A 302 25.48 20.59 -30.24
CA GLN A 302 24.59 19.96 -31.23
C GLN A 302 23.98 18.67 -30.69
N GLN A 303 24.73 17.86 -29.94
CA GLN A 303 24.21 16.67 -29.27
C GLN A 303 23.13 17.03 -28.23
N LEU A 304 23.33 18.12 -27.48
CA LEU A 304 22.35 18.62 -26.53
C LEU A 304 21.07 19.11 -27.23
N LYS A 305 21.21 19.83 -28.36
CA LYS A 305 20.05 20.23 -29.18
C LYS A 305 19.30 19.02 -29.74
N GLN A 306 20.01 18.02 -30.26
CA GLN A 306 19.41 16.75 -30.72
C GLN A 306 18.66 16.04 -29.59
N PHE A 307 19.28 15.96 -28.41
CA PHE A 307 18.67 15.36 -27.22
C PHE A 307 17.38 16.09 -26.79
N LEU A 308 17.44 17.42 -26.63
CA LEU A 308 16.28 18.22 -26.24
C LEU A 308 15.15 18.15 -27.28
N ASN A 309 15.49 18.15 -28.57
CA ASN A 309 14.51 17.98 -29.64
C ASN A 309 13.88 16.59 -29.59
N GLN A 310 14.65 15.53 -29.37
CA GLN A 310 14.11 14.17 -29.25
C GLN A 310 13.19 14.05 -28.03
N VAL A 311 13.60 14.56 -26.87
CA VAL A 311 12.76 14.63 -25.67
C VAL A 311 11.46 15.37 -25.96
N ARG A 312 11.54 16.54 -26.60
CA ARG A 312 10.36 17.33 -26.96
C ARG A 312 9.43 16.57 -27.90
N LEU A 313 9.96 15.87 -28.91
CA LEU A 313 9.16 15.09 -29.87
C LEU A 313 8.48 13.89 -29.21
N ASP A 314 9.18 13.17 -28.34
CA ASP A 314 8.65 12.01 -27.64
C ASP A 314 7.64 12.41 -26.56
N PHE A 315 7.96 13.43 -25.75
CA PHE A 315 7.06 14.02 -24.77
C PHE A 315 5.78 14.57 -25.40
N LEU A 316 5.89 15.45 -26.41
CA LEU A 316 4.70 16.00 -27.07
C LEU A 316 3.92 14.94 -27.84
N GLY A 317 4.61 13.93 -28.36
CA GLY A 317 4.00 12.78 -29.02
C GLY A 317 3.08 12.00 -28.08
N ILE A 318 3.51 11.76 -26.83
CA ILE A 318 2.68 11.12 -25.81
C ILE A 318 1.59 12.07 -25.33
N LEU A 319 1.96 13.29 -24.93
CA LEU A 319 1.05 14.26 -24.32
C LEU A 319 -0.16 14.58 -25.22
N LYS A 320 0.07 14.66 -26.55
CA LYS A 320 -0.98 14.93 -27.54
C LYS A 320 -1.67 13.66 -28.05
N SER A 321 -1.23 12.47 -27.62
CA SER A 321 -1.84 11.23 -28.07
C SER A 321 -3.23 11.07 -27.47
N THR A 322 -4.19 10.67 -28.30
CA THR A 322 -5.58 10.40 -27.86
C THR A 322 -5.64 9.39 -26.71
N PRO A 323 -4.90 8.26 -26.71
CA PRO A 323 -4.95 7.34 -25.56
C PRO A 323 -4.48 8.01 -24.26
N PHE A 324 -3.42 8.84 -24.30
CA PHE A 324 -2.90 9.49 -23.10
C PHE A 324 -3.91 10.46 -22.51
N ILE A 325 -4.48 11.33 -23.36
CA ILE A 325 -5.49 12.30 -22.95
C ILE A 325 -6.67 11.59 -22.29
N VAL A 326 -7.11 10.47 -22.83
CA VAL A 326 -8.25 9.76 -22.28
C VAL A 326 -7.92 9.00 -21.01
N ILE A 327 -6.75 8.37 -20.91
CA ILE A 327 -6.28 7.74 -19.65
C ILE A 327 -6.15 8.81 -18.55
N MET A 328 -5.60 9.97 -18.89
CA MET A 328 -5.44 11.08 -17.97
C MET A 328 -6.81 11.61 -17.51
N LEU A 329 -7.75 11.85 -18.42
CA LEU A 329 -9.12 12.29 -18.07
C LEU A 329 -9.84 11.24 -17.22
N ALA A 330 -9.71 9.96 -17.55
CA ALA A 330 -10.23 8.85 -16.77
C ALA A 330 -9.67 8.86 -15.34
N GLY A 331 -8.35 9.00 -15.18
CA GLY A 331 -7.69 9.09 -13.90
C GLY A 331 -8.16 10.30 -13.08
N ILE A 332 -8.26 11.48 -13.72
CA ILE A 332 -8.75 12.72 -13.06
C ILE A 332 -10.21 12.57 -12.64
N ILE A 333 -11.07 11.96 -13.46
CA ILE A 333 -12.47 11.73 -13.11
C ILE A 333 -12.58 10.75 -11.94
N ASN A 334 -11.83 9.65 -11.97
CA ASN A 334 -11.80 8.68 -10.87
C ASN A 334 -11.33 9.33 -9.56
N MET A 335 -10.24 10.10 -9.65
CA MET A 335 -9.70 10.87 -8.54
C MET A 335 -10.72 11.89 -8.04
N GLY A 336 -11.31 12.72 -8.91
CA GLY A 336 -12.31 13.73 -8.55
C GLY A 336 -13.54 13.13 -7.87
N ALA A 337 -14.03 11.98 -8.33
CA ALA A 337 -15.13 11.28 -7.68
C ALA A 337 -14.74 10.75 -6.29
N SER A 338 -13.53 10.20 -6.14
CA SER A 338 -13.04 9.79 -4.82
C SER A 338 -12.81 10.99 -3.89
N MET A 339 -12.36 12.11 -4.45
CA MET A 339 -12.11 13.36 -3.72
C MET A 339 -13.39 13.96 -3.16
N ALA A 340 -14.54 13.75 -3.80
CA ALA A 340 -15.84 14.18 -3.28
C ALA A 340 -16.21 13.52 -1.93
N PHE A 341 -15.61 12.36 -1.62
CA PHE A 341 -15.84 11.61 -0.37
C PHE A 341 -14.58 11.56 0.51
N VAL A 342 -13.58 12.40 0.24
CA VAL A 342 -12.29 12.35 0.93
C VAL A 342 -12.39 12.71 2.41
N THR A 343 -13.41 13.49 2.77
CA THR A 343 -13.68 13.91 4.15
C THR A 343 -14.47 12.87 4.94
N ASP A 344 -15.03 11.83 4.32
CA ASP A 344 -15.85 10.83 5.02
C ASP A 344 -14.95 9.85 5.78
N THR A 345 -14.99 9.92 7.11
CA THR A 345 -14.23 9.05 8.02
C THR A 345 -15.05 7.85 8.52
N GLY A 346 -16.28 7.69 8.05
CA GLY A 346 -17.18 6.60 8.42
C GLY A 346 -18.00 6.90 9.68
N TYR A 347 -19.00 6.05 9.94
CA TYR A 347 -19.97 6.22 11.03
C TYR A 347 -20.73 7.57 11.04
N GLY A 348 -20.75 8.28 9.91
CA GLY A 348 -21.36 9.60 9.79
C GLY A 348 -20.42 10.77 10.07
N ASN A 349 -19.17 10.51 10.49
CA ASN A 349 -18.21 11.56 10.79
C ASN A 349 -17.53 12.10 9.52
N LYS A 350 -17.18 13.39 9.57
CA LYS A 350 -16.39 14.06 8.54
C LYS A 350 -15.08 14.56 9.12
N SER A 351 -14.04 14.68 8.30
CA SER A 351 -12.76 15.31 8.62
C SER A 351 -12.46 16.49 7.71
N PHE A 352 -11.59 17.40 8.16
CA PHE A 352 -11.02 18.41 7.28
C PHE A 352 -10.13 17.75 6.22
N PRO A 353 -10.14 18.23 4.97
CA PRO A 353 -9.36 17.69 3.86
C PRO A 353 -7.89 18.13 3.96
N VAL A 354 -7.22 17.79 5.05
CA VAL A 354 -5.82 18.11 5.29
C VAL A 354 -4.93 17.46 4.23
N THR A 355 -3.79 18.09 3.96
CA THR A 355 -2.95 17.77 2.80
C THR A 355 -2.53 16.30 2.74
N TYR A 356 -2.22 15.67 3.87
CA TYR A 356 -1.83 14.25 3.88
C TYR A 356 -2.98 13.31 3.50
N ILE A 357 -4.24 13.61 3.88
CA ILE A 357 -5.41 12.82 3.47
C ILE A 357 -5.61 12.91 1.95
N ILE A 358 -5.41 14.11 1.38
CA ILE A 358 -5.49 14.32 -0.06
C ILE A 358 -4.39 13.54 -0.79
N VAL A 359 -3.15 13.59 -0.31
CA VAL A 359 -2.03 12.82 -0.89
C VAL A 359 -2.30 11.31 -0.81
N ASP A 360 -2.75 10.81 0.33
CA ASP A 360 -3.10 9.39 0.53
C ASP A 360 -4.25 8.96 -0.41
N SER A 361 -5.22 9.84 -0.65
CA SER A 361 -6.31 9.61 -1.61
C SER A 361 -5.83 9.65 -3.08
N ILE A 362 -4.89 10.55 -3.44
CA ILE A 362 -4.24 10.56 -4.76
C ILE A 362 -3.51 9.23 -4.99
N ARG A 363 -2.75 8.75 -3.99
CA ARG A 363 -2.05 7.46 -4.03
C ARG A 363 -3.01 6.31 -4.33
N GLY A 364 -4.10 6.21 -3.58
CA GLY A 364 -5.09 5.14 -3.74
C GLY A 364 -5.83 5.15 -5.08
N THR A 365 -5.96 6.31 -5.73
CA THR A 365 -6.81 6.47 -6.93
C THR A 365 -6.04 6.56 -8.23
N LEU A 366 -4.82 7.11 -8.24
CA LEU A 366 -4.07 7.46 -9.45
C LEU A 366 -2.92 6.49 -9.76
N TYR A 367 -2.35 5.81 -8.76
CA TYR A 367 -1.08 5.09 -8.93
C TYR A 367 -1.20 3.89 -9.86
N LEU A 368 -2.33 3.21 -9.83
CA LEU A 368 -2.61 2.12 -10.77
C LEU A 368 -2.65 2.63 -12.22
N PHE A 369 -3.16 3.85 -12.45
CA PHE A 369 -3.12 4.49 -13.78
C PHE A 369 -1.69 4.87 -14.18
N LEU A 370 -0.88 5.37 -13.25
CA LEU A 370 0.54 5.65 -13.50
C LEU A 370 1.32 4.39 -13.87
N ILE A 371 1.10 3.28 -13.15
CA ILE A 371 1.70 1.98 -13.49
C ILE A 371 1.24 1.51 -14.87
N ALA A 372 -0.04 1.68 -15.23
CA ALA A 372 -0.55 1.35 -16.55
C ALA A 372 0.05 2.24 -17.66
N ILE A 373 0.20 3.55 -17.41
CA ILE A 373 0.86 4.50 -18.32
C ILE A 373 2.32 4.09 -18.54
N ILE A 374 3.06 3.81 -17.47
CA ILE A 374 4.47 3.37 -17.54
C ILE A 374 4.56 2.07 -18.33
N THR A 375 3.72 1.10 -18.01
CA THR A 375 3.68 -0.20 -18.71
C THR A 375 3.45 0.00 -20.20
N PHE A 376 2.41 0.74 -20.60
CA PHE A 376 2.03 0.90 -22.00
C PHE A 376 2.97 1.82 -22.78
N TYR A 377 3.26 3.02 -22.28
CA TYR A 377 3.99 4.02 -23.03
C TYR A 377 5.50 3.77 -23.11
N SER A 378 6.09 3.03 -22.16
CA SER A 378 7.48 2.58 -22.29
C SER A 378 7.66 1.71 -23.53
N GLY A 379 6.74 0.78 -23.77
CA GLY A 379 6.76 -0.03 -24.99
C GLY A 379 6.41 0.76 -26.26
N VAL A 380 5.41 1.65 -26.21
CA VAL A 380 5.09 2.52 -27.37
C VAL A 380 6.30 3.36 -27.78
N LEU A 381 7.04 3.93 -26.83
CA LEU A 381 8.24 4.71 -27.13
C LEU A 381 9.38 3.87 -27.73
N VAL A 382 9.64 2.68 -27.17
CA VAL A 382 10.75 1.82 -27.65
C VAL A 382 10.49 1.26 -29.05
N TYR A 383 9.22 1.09 -29.43
CA TYR A 383 8.81 0.54 -30.73
C TYR A 383 8.30 1.59 -31.72
N LYS A 384 8.18 2.87 -31.33
CA LYS A 384 7.60 3.96 -32.11
C LYS A 384 8.09 4.01 -33.56
N GLU A 385 9.41 3.99 -33.77
CA GLU A 385 10.01 4.12 -35.10
C GLU A 385 9.83 2.85 -35.95
N ARG A 386 9.79 1.68 -35.30
CA ARG A 386 9.58 0.37 -35.94
C ARG A 386 8.12 0.17 -36.35
N ASP A 387 7.18 0.58 -35.50
CA ASP A 387 5.73 0.55 -35.81
C ASP A 387 5.41 1.45 -37.02
N ALA A 388 6.11 2.59 -37.14
CA ALA A 388 6.00 3.49 -38.28
C ALA A 388 6.82 3.04 -39.51
N ARG A 389 7.60 1.94 -39.43
CA ARG A 389 8.50 1.44 -40.49
C ARG A 389 9.51 2.46 -41.00
N VAL A 390 9.99 3.35 -40.12
CA VAL A 390 11.01 4.37 -40.42
C VAL A 390 12.30 4.15 -39.62
N ASN A 391 12.42 3.01 -38.92
CA ASN A 391 13.58 2.69 -38.11
C ASN A 391 14.89 2.66 -38.91
N GLU A 392 14.88 2.20 -40.17
CA GLU A 392 16.08 2.17 -41.00
C GLU A 392 16.59 3.59 -41.33
N ILE A 393 15.67 4.52 -41.58
CA ILE A 393 15.98 5.94 -41.80
C ILE A 393 16.51 6.55 -40.50
N TYR A 394 15.84 6.26 -39.39
CA TYR A 394 16.21 6.78 -38.08
C TYR A 394 17.59 6.28 -37.66
N ASP A 395 17.89 5.00 -37.82
CA ASP A 395 19.17 4.40 -37.43
C ASP A 395 20.36 4.90 -38.26
N ALA A 396 20.11 5.42 -39.47
CA ALA A 396 21.12 6.04 -40.32
C ALA A 396 21.48 7.49 -39.92
N LEU A 397 20.72 8.11 -39.00
CA LEU A 397 20.98 9.48 -38.55
C LEU A 397 22.25 9.56 -37.68
N PRO A 398 23.05 10.64 -37.80
CA PRO A 398 24.30 10.81 -37.07
C PRO A 398 24.06 11.30 -35.62
N TYR A 399 23.28 10.56 -34.83
CA TYR A 399 23.09 10.83 -33.39
C TYR A 399 23.93 9.87 -32.52
N SER A 400 24.31 10.34 -31.33
CA SER A 400 25.07 9.53 -30.36
C SER A 400 24.22 8.43 -29.73
N ARG A 401 24.83 7.28 -29.39
CA ARG A 401 24.11 6.08 -28.92
C ARG A 401 23.23 6.31 -27.69
N TRP A 402 23.64 7.19 -26.78
CA TRP A 402 22.89 7.47 -25.56
C TRP A 402 21.62 8.31 -25.81
N ILE A 403 21.52 9.03 -26.93
CA ILE A 403 20.44 10.00 -27.13
C ILE A 403 19.04 9.34 -27.13
N PRO A 404 18.73 8.30 -27.93
CA PRO A 404 17.40 7.70 -27.91
C PRO A 404 16.96 7.10 -26.58
N PRO A 405 17.73 6.25 -25.88
CA PRO A 405 17.28 5.67 -24.62
C PRO A 405 17.11 6.72 -23.52
N ILE A 406 18.02 7.68 -23.40
CA ILE A 406 17.94 8.71 -22.35
C ILE A 406 16.82 9.72 -22.65
N SER A 407 16.59 10.06 -23.92
CA SER A 407 15.48 10.94 -24.29
C SER A 407 14.12 10.29 -24.03
N LYS A 408 13.99 8.99 -24.28
CA LYS A 408 12.77 8.22 -23.96
C LYS A 408 12.57 8.07 -22.45
N LEU A 409 13.64 7.83 -21.69
CA LEU A 409 13.61 7.84 -20.22
C LEU A 409 13.13 9.18 -19.68
N LEU A 410 13.77 10.30 -20.08
CA LEU A 410 13.40 11.63 -19.61
C LEU A 410 11.97 12.01 -20.06
N SER A 411 11.57 11.64 -21.27
CA SER A 411 10.20 11.87 -21.74
C SER A 411 9.17 11.17 -20.87
N MET A 412 9.42 9.91 -20.47
CA MET A 412 8.53 9.19 -19.56
C MET A 412 8.50 9.80 -18.16
N ILE A 413 9.65 10.22 -17.63
CA ILE A 413 9.72 10.91 -16.33
C ILE A 413 8.90 12.21 -16.37
N LEU A 414 9.03 13.01 -17.45
CA LEU A 414 8.26 14.24 -17.63
C LEU A 414 6.75 13.96 -17.77
N ILE A 415 6.36 12.88 -18.44
CA ILE A 415 4.95 12.48 -18.52
C ILE A 415 4.38 12.13 -17.15
N VAL A 416 5.11 11.36 -16.33
CA VAL A 416 4.68 11.05 -14.96
C VAL A 416 4.63 12.32 -14.11
N ALA A 417 5.64 13.19 -14.21
CA ALA A 417 5.65 14.47 -13.51
C ALA A 417 4.46 15.36 -13.88
N VAL A 418 4.05 15.41 -15.16
CA VAL A 418 2.85 16.14 -15.58
C VAL A 418 1.59 15.57 -14.93
N VAL A 419 1.44 14.24 -14.92
CA VAL A 419 0.27 13.58 -14.32
C VAL A 419 0.20 13.86 -12.81
N LEU A 420 1.34 13.77 -12.11
CA LEU A 420 1.43 14.10 -10.68
C LEU A 420 1.16 15.59 -10.43
N MET A 421 1.55 16.48 -11.35
CA MET A 421 1.31 17.92 -11.21
C MET A 421 -0.17 18.25 -11.36
N VAL A 422 -0.84 17.60 -12.30
CA VAL A 422 -2.30 17.69 -12.43
C VAL A 422 -3.00 17.14 -11.19
N ALA A 423 -2.46 16.08 -10.57
CA ALA A 423 -2.98 15.55 -9.31
C ALA A 423 -2.84 16.56 -8.15
N ILE A 424 -1.67 17.21 -8.00
CA ILE A 424 -1.46 18.28 -7.02
C ILE A 424 -2.48 19.41 -7.23
N ILE A 425 -2.62 19.89 -8.46
CA ILE A 425 -3.58 20.96 -8.79
C ILE A 425 -5.00 20.54 -8.43
N THR A 426 -5.40 19.31 -8.76
CA THR A 426 -6.73 18.79 -8.47
C THR A 426 -6.95 18.62 -6.96
N GLY A 427 -5.92 18.23 -6.21
CA GLY A 427 -5.93 18.18 -4.75
C GLY A 427 -6.14 19.56 -4.12
N ILE A 428 -5.39 20.57 -4.55
CA ILE A 428 -5.56 21.97 -4.10
C ILE A 428 -6.97 22.49 -4.43
N VAL A 429 -7.45 22.22 -5.65
CA VAL A 429 -8.81 22.59 -6.06
C VAL A 429 -9.86 21.89 -5.19
N THR A 430 -9.66 20.62 -4.84
CA THR A 430 -10.54 19.87 -3.93
C THR A 430 -10.57 20.51 -2.54
N GLN A 431 -9.41 20.80 -1.96
CA GLN A 431 -9.33 21.49 -0.66
C GLN A 431 -10.06 22.84 -0.70
N THR A 432 -9.92 23.57 -1.81
CA THR A 432 -10.62 24.84 -2.04
C THR A 432 -12.15 24.66 -2.10
N PHE A 433 -12.65 23.61 -2.75
CA PHE A 433 -14.09 23.31 -2.79
C PHE A 433 -14.69 22.99 -1.41
N PHE A 434 -13.89 22.39 -0.53
CA PHE A 434 -14.25 22.15 0.87
C PHE A 434 -13.95 23.35 1.79
N SER A 435 -13.67 24.54 1.24
CA SER A 435 -13.34 25.76 1.99
C SER A 435 -12.12 25.63 2.91
N PHE A 436 -11.21 24.70 2.60
CA PHE A 436 -9.96 24.50 3.32
C PHE A 436 -8.79 25.13 2.56
N TYR A 437 -8.24 26.21 3.10
CA TYR A 437 -7.21 27.03 2.42
C TYR A 437 -5.78 26.83 2.95
N GLN A 438 -5.57 25.92 3.92
CA GLN A 438 -4.25 25.64 4.47
C GLN A 438 -3.48 24.62 3.61
N TYR A 439 -3.07 25.07 2.41
CA TYR A 439 -2.33 24.22 1.48
C TYR A 439 -0.87 24.05 1.92
N LYS A 440 -0.46 22.82 2.25
CA LYS A 440 0.96 22.49 2.51
C LYS A 440 1.64 22.06 1.21
N ILE A 441 2.02 23.05 0.39
CA ILE A 441 2.61 22.83 -0.95
C ILE A 441 3.92 22.05 -0.87
N ASP A 442 4.71 22.28 0.16
CA ASP A 442 5.94 21.55 0.46
C ASP A 442 5.69 20.04 0.62
N VAL A 443 4.59 19.65 1.27
CA VAL A 443 4.20 18.25 1.45
C VAL A 443 3.81 17.62 0.12
N TYR A 444 2.99 18.31 -0.68
CA TYR A 444 2.65 17.86 -2.04
C TYR A 444 3.89 17.64 -2.91
N LEU A 445 4.84 18.58 -2.89
CA LEU A 445 6.05 18.48 -3.70
C LEU A 445 6.98 17.37 -3.17
N LYS A 446 7.17 17.25 -1.87
CA LYS A 446 8.06 16.22 -1.30
C LYS A 446 7.49 14.81 -1.45
N GLU A 447 6.21 14.61 -1.19
CA GLU A 447 5.57 13.31 -1.41
C GLU A 447 5.54 12.98 -2.92
N LEU A 448 4.81 13.76 -3.71
CA LEU A 448 4.49 13.38 -5.08
C LEU A 448 5.63 13.66 -6.06
N MET A 449 6.25 14.84 -6.00
CA MET A 449 7.28 15.24 -6.99
C MET A 449 8.68 14.72 -6.69
N LEU A 450 8.96 14.32 -5.45
CA LEU A 450 10.26 13.78 -5.07
C LEU A 450 10.16 12.28 -4.79
N LEU A 451 9.49 11.86 -3.71
CA LEU A 451 9.50 10.45 -3.28
C LEU A 451 8.80 9.54 -4.28
N ASP A 452 7.58 9.88 -4.68
CA ASP A 452 6.78 9.05 -5.58
C ASP A 452 7.31 9.08 -7.03
N LEU A 453 7.74 10.26 -7.51
CA LEU A 453 8.38 10.37 -8.82
C LEU A 453 9.64 9.51 -8.93
N LEU A 454 10.45 9.40 -7.86
CA LEU A 454 11.61 8.51 -7.82
C LEU A 454 11.21 7.03 -7.90
N GLN A 455 10.18 6.62 -7.18
CA GLN A 455 9.66 5.24 -7.29
C GLN A 455 9.19 4.92 -8.71
N PHE A 456 8.46 5.83 -9.35
CA PHE A 456 8.05 5.66 -10.75
C PHE A 456 9.23 5.70 -11.73
N LEU A 457 10.27 6.50 -11.46
CA LEU A 457 11.50 6.50 -12.25
C LEU A 457 12.16 5.12 -12.25
N PHE A 458 12.23 4.45 -11.09
CA PHE A 458 12.79 3.10 -11.01
C PHE A 458 12.01 2.11 -11.88
N LEU A 459 10.67 2.17 -11.87
CA LEU A 459 9.82 1.36 -12.73
C LEU A 459 10.00 1.68 -14.22
N ILE A 460 10.14 2.95 -14.60
CA ILE A 460 10.41 3.36 -15.99
C ILE A 460 11.77 2.80 -16.44
N ALA A 461 12.81 2.93 -15.63
CA ALA A 461 14.14 2.41 -15.94
C ALA A 461 14.12 0.89 -16.17
N LEU A 462 13.43 0.14 -15.30
CA LEU A 462 13.22 -1.30 -15.44
C LEU A 462 12.43 -1.63 -16.71
N SER A 463 11.35 -0.90 -16.98
CA SER A 463 10.50 -1.13 -18.16
C SER A 463 11.28 -0.95 -19.46
N LEU A 464 12.01 0.15 -19.60
CA LEU A 464 12.84 0.44 -20.78
C LEU A 464 13.95 -0.59 -20.97
N PHE A 465 14.58 -1.03 -19.89
CA PHE A 465 15.58 -2.10 -19.92
C PHE A 465 15.01 -3.41 -20.46
N LEU A 466 13.86 -3.86 -19.94
CA LEU A 466 13.21 -5.09 -20.38
C LEU A 466 12.75 -5.01 -21.84
N HIS A 467 12.11 -3.91 -22.23
CA HIS A 467 11.70 -3.66 -23.62
C HIS A 467 12.88 -3.66 -24.59
N THR A 468 14.06 -3.24 -24.12
CA THR A 468 15.27 -3.25 -24.93
C THR A 468 15.83 -4.66 -25.07
N ILE A 469 15.96 -5.44 -23.99
CA ILE A 469 16.58 -6.78 -24.04
C ILE A 469 15.73 -7.79 -24.83
N ILE A 470 14.44 -7.89 -24.53
CA ILE A 470 13.57 -8.99 -25.00
C ILE A 470 13.25 -8.89 -26.51
N ASN A 471 13.35 -7.70 -27.10
CA ASN A 471 13.07 -7.41 -28.52
C ASN A 471 11.74 -7.97 -29.06
N ASN A 472 10.77 -8.25 -28.20
CA ASN A 472 9.40 -8.55 -28.57
C ASN A 472 8.45 -7.72 -27.70
N ARG A 473 7.64 -6.88 -28.34
CA ARG A 473 6.78 -5.90 -27.66
C ARG A 473 5.86 -6.55 -26.62
N TYR A 474 5.13 -7.59 -27.04
CA TYR A 474 4.14 -8.26 -26.18
C TYR A 474 4.81 -9.07 -25.07
N LEU A 475 5.91 -9.77 -25.39
CA LEU A 475 6.67 -10.51 -24.39
C LEU A 475 7.32 -9.57 -23.36
N SER A 476 7.76 -8.37 -23.77
CA SER A 476 8.32 -7.37 -22.87
C SER A 476 7.28 -6.81 -21.90
N TYR A 477 6.08 -6.47 -22.38
CA TYR A 477 4.97 -6.07 -21.49
C TYR A 477 4.67 -7.17 -20.47
N PHE A 478 4.59 -8.42 -20.92
CA PHE A 478 4.34 -9.57 -20.06
C PHE A 478 5.43 -9.73 -18.98
N ILE A 479 6.70 -9.75 -19.39
CA ILE A 479 7.82 -9.93 -18.46
C ILE A 479 7.92 -8.75 -17.49
N PHE A 480 7.68 -7.50 -17.93
CA PHE A 480 7.63 -6.36 -17.03
C PHE A 480 6.59 -6.54 -15.92
N ILE A 481 5.34 -6.87 -16.29
CA ILE A 481 4.28 -7.12 -15.31
C ILE A 481 4.64 -8.30 -14.40
N ALA A 482 5.17 -9.39 -14.97
CA ALA A 482 5.57 -10.57 -14.20
C ALA A 482 6.69 -10.23 -13.20
N VAL A 483 7.70 -9.45 -13.58
CA VAL A 483 8.79 -9.01 -12.70
C VAL A 483 8.25 -8.11 -11.59
N VAL A 484 7.35 -7.17 -11.88
CA VAL A 484 6.73 -6.31 -10.86
C VAL A 484 5.93 -7.14 -9.85
N ILE A 485 5.11 -8.09 -10.33
CA ILE A 485 4.35 -9.01 -9.47
C ILE A 485 5.30 -9.88 -8.63
N LEU A 486 6.32 -10.49 -9.25
CA LEU A 486 7.30 -11.31 -8.54
C LEU A 486 8.04 -10.50 -7.48
N ASN A 487 8.43 -9.25 -7.78
CA ASN A 487 9.11 -8.38 -6.83
C ASN A 487 8.27 -8.07 -5.58
N ILE A 488 6.95 -8.03 -5.68
CA ILE A 488 6.07 -7.80 -4.52
C ILE A 488 6.03 -9.04 -3.61
N PHE A 489 6.05 -10.25 -4.17
CA PHE A 489 5.72 -11.47 -3.42
C PHE A 489 6.92 -12.37 -3.09
N ILE A 490 7.97 -12.38 -3.91
CA ILE A 490 9.05 -13.37 -3.81
C ILE A 490 9.85 -13.23 -2.51
N TRP A 491 10.07 -12.00 -2.03
CA TRP A 491 10.92 -11.75 -0.87
C TRP A 491 10.32 -12.30 0.41
N GLN A 492 9.02 -12.14 0.60
CA GLN A 492 8.32 -12.71 1.74
C GLN A 492 8.28 -14.25 1.69
N ALA A 493 8.17 -14.84 0.49
CA ALA A 493 8.22 -16.29 0.33
C ALA A 493 9.61 -16.89 0.63
N LEU A 494 10.68 -16.10 0.43
CA LEU A 494 12.06 -16.47 0.76
C LEU A 494 12.46 -16.10 2.21
N ASP A 495 11.52 -15.59 3.02
CA ASP A 495 11.77 -15.03 4.37
C ASP A 495 12.83 -13.92 4.38
N ILE A 496 12.89 -13.10 3.33
CA ILE A 496 13.80 -11.95 3.22
C ILE A 496 13.00 -10.66 3.43
N SER A 497 13.30 -9.95 4.51
CA SER A 497 12.60 -8.70 4.88
C SER A 497 13.50 -7.45 4.73
N SER A 498 14.21 -7.31 3.62
CA SER A 498 15.12 -6.17 3.37
C SER A 498 14.68 -5.30 2.20
N ASN A 499 14.67 -3.99 2.40
CA ASN A 499 14.40 -3.00 1.35
C ASN A 499 15.52 -2.91 0.30
N MET A 500 16.68 -3.54 0.55
CA MET A 500 17.77 -3.62 -0.43
C MET A 500 17.48 -4.62 -1.56
N VAL A 501 16.55 -5.56 -1.36
CA VAL A 501 16.23 -6.58 -2.37
C VAL A 501 14.92 -6.30 -3.10
N VAL A 502 13.95 -5.70 -2.41
CA VAL A 502 12.69 -5.24 -3.01
C VAL A 502 13.01 -4.13 -3.99
N PHE A 503 12.85 -4.36 -5.30
CA PHE A 503 13.20 -3.37 -6.33
C PHE A 503 12.45 -2.05 -6.10
N GLY A 504 13.21 -0.97 -5.91
CA GLY A 504 12.68 0.36 -5.55
C GLY A 504 12.17 0.47 -4.11
N GLY A 505 12.47 -0.51 -3.26
CA GLY A 505 12.03 -0.57 -1.87
C GLY A 505 12.72 0.48 -0.99
N THR A 506 11.92 1.16 -0.20
CA THR A 506 12.34 2.15 0.80
C THR A 506 11.58 1.88 2.10
N PRO A 507 12.09 2.34 3.25
CA PRO A 507 11.34 2.26 4.50
C PRO A 507 9.96 2.89 4.33
N SER A 508 8.95 2.28 4.92
CA SER A 508 7.61 2.86 5.00
C SER A 508 7.67 4.15 5.81
N HIS A 509 7.02 5.20 5.32
CA HIS A 509 7.01 6.51 5.99
C HIS A 509 5.59 7.03 6.16
N THR A 510 5.39 7.82 7.21
CA THR A 510 4.13 8.52 7.48
C THR A 510 4.44 9.98 7.75
N TYR A 511 3.88 10.86 6.93
CA TYR A 511 3.91 12.30 7.20
C TYR A 511 2.92 12.64 8.33
N THR A 512 3.34 13.53 9.23
CA THR A 512 2.55 14.07 10.34
C THR A 512 2.72 15.59 10.39
N ASP A 513 1.69 16.33 10.78
CA ASP A 513 1.79 17.79 10.93
C ASP A 513 2.67 18.16 12.14
N MET A 514 2.77 17.26 13.13
CA MET A 514 3.62 17.43 14.31
C MET A 514 5.11 17.26 14.01
N ASN A 515 5.50 16.22 13.27
CA ASN A 515 6.90 15.78 13.14
C ASN A 515 7.41 15.74 11.68
N GLY A 516 6.57 16.12 10.71
CA GLY A 516 6.91 16.10 9.29
C GLY A 516 7.23 14.69 8.79
N PHE A 517 8.35 14.56 8.07
CA PHE A 517 8.85 13.27 7.55
C PHE A 517 9.85 12.57 8.48
N ASN A 518 10.17 13.18 9.63
CA ASN A 518 10.99 12.50 10.62
C ASN A 518 10.18 11.33 11.22
N PRO A 519 10.85 10.26 11.68
CA PRO A 519 12.30 10.02 11.62
C PRO A 519 12.80 9.33 10.33
N TYR A 520 11.96 9.22 9.31
CA TYR A 520 12.21 8.38 8.13
C TYR A 520 13.23 8.96 7.14
N GLU A 521 13.51 10.27 7.21
CA GLU A 521 14.26 10.99 6.17
C GLU A 521 15.62 10.39 5.83
N ARG A 522 16.40 9.97 6.83
CA ARG A 522 17.73 9.37 6.62
C ARG A 522 17.63 8.05 5.85
N GLY A 523 16.73 7.16 6.28
CA GLY A 523 16.49 5.89 5.62
C GLY A 523 15.99 6.09 4.18
N LEU A 524 14.97 6.93 4.00
CA LEU A 524 14.43 7.27 2.68
C LEU A 524 15.52 7.78 1.73
N THR A 525 16.40 8.67 2.19
CA THR A 525 17.46 9.25 1.36
C THR A 525 18.45 8.19 0.89
N TRP A 526 18.97 7.36 1.81
CA TRP A 526 20.00 6.38 1.46
C TRP A 526 19.48 5.21 0.62
N PHE A 527 18.26 4.73 0.89
CA PHE A 527 17.62 3.73 0.04
C PHE A 527 17.30 4.27 -1.36
N ASN A 528 16.85 5.52 -1.49
CA ASN A 528 16.65 6.13 -2.80
C ASN A 528 17.96 6.32 -3.57
N ILE A 529 19.05 6.74 -2.92
CA ILE A 529 20.38 6.83 -3.56
C ILE A 529 20.84 5.45 -4.03
N TYR A 530 20.69 4.42 -3.18
CA TYR A 530 21.00 3.03 -3.52
C TYR A 530 20.27 2.57 -4.79
N TRP A 531 18.95 2.74 -4.85
CA TRP A 531 18.14 2.35 -6.02
C TRP A 531 18.35 3.22 -7.24
N MET A 532 18.64 4.51 -7.06
CA MET A 532 18.96 5.42 -8.15
C MET A 532 20.27 5.02 -8.84
N LEU A 533 21.30 4.65 -8.08
CA LEU A 533 22.56 4.15 -8.63
C LEU A 533 22.38 2.82 -9.37
N PHE A 534 21.59 1.90 -8.80
CA PHE A 534 21.24 0.63 -9.47
C PHE A 534 20.47 0.87 -10.78
N CYS A 535 19.47 1.76 -10.78
CA CYS A 535 18.74 2.13 -11.99
C CYS A 535 19.65 2.83 -13.01
N GLY A 536 20.64 3.61 -12.56
CA GLY A 536 21.70 4.14 -13.42
C GLY A 536 22.44 3.04 -14.17
N MET A 537 22.73 1.91 -13.51
CA MET A 537 23.32 0.73 -14.16
C MET A 537 22.36 0.08 -15.18
N LEU A 538 21.06 -0.03 -14.88
CA LEU A 538 20.05 -0.53 -15.83
C LEU A 538 19.93 0.38 -17.06
N VAL A 539 19.99 1.69 -16.86
CA VAL A 539 19.99 2.69 -17.94
C VAL A 539 21.24 2.55 -18.81
N MET A 540 22.43 2.36 -18.20
CA MET A 540 23.66 2.09 -18.95
C MET A 540 23.56 0.78 -19.76
N ALA A 541 22.99 -0.28 -19.18
CA ALA A 541 22.73 -1.51 -19.91
C ALA A 541 21.75 -1.27 -21.08
N THR A 542 20.72 -0.46 -20.88
CA THR A 542 19.78 -0.06 -21.94
C THR A 542 20.50 0.67 -23.08
N VAL A 543 21.45 1.55 -22.77
CA VAL A 543 22.30 2.23 -23.78
C VAL A 543 23.15 1.22 -24.56
N PHE A 544 23.75 0.23 -23.90
CA PHE A 544 24.60 -0.76 -24.56
C PHE A 544 23.82 -1.70 -25.48
N PHE A 545 22.64 -2.14 -25.04
CA PHE A 545 21.79 -3.08 -25.76
C PHE A 545 20.80 -2.42 -26.73
N TRP A 546 20.83 -1.09 -26.88
CA TRP A 546 19.95 -0.37 -27.79
C TRP A 546 20.13 -0.88 -29.24
N ILE A 547 19.02 -1.24 -29.87
CA ILE A 547 19.02 -1.82 -31.22
C ILE A 547 19.24 -0.70 -32.24
N ARG A 548 20.24 -0.89 -33.11
CA ARG A 548 20.47 -0.09 -34.32
C ARG A 548 20.72 -1.03 -35.48
N GLY A 549 19.98 -0.83 -36.58
CA GLY A 549 20.05 -1.67 -37.78
C GLY A 549 19.20 -2.94 -37.70
N ASN A 550 19.28 -3.76 -38.75
CA ASN A 550 18.40 -4.92 -38.96
C ASN A 550 18.90 -6.22 -38.29
N GLU A 551 20.14 -6.24 -37.82
CA GLU A 551 20.74 -7.38 -37.10
C GLU A 551 20.21 -7.46 -35.67
N THR A 552 19.14 -8.25 -35.47
CA THR A 552 18.42 -8.32 -34.19
C THR A 552 18.82 -9.49 -33.29
N GLY A 553 19.76 -10.34 -33.73
CA GLY A 553 20.22 -11.50 -32.98
C GLY A 553 20.92 -11.14 -31.66
N PHE A 554 20.60 -11.85 -30.57
CA PHE A 554 21.15 -11.56 -29.24
C PHE A 554 22.68 -11.64 -29.19
N LYS A 555 23.31 -12.59 -29.90
CA LYS A 555 24.78 -12.72 -29.97
C LYS A 555 25.45 -11.49 -30.55
N ASN A 556 24.91 -10.97 -31.65
CA ASN A 556 25.46 -9.77 -32.33
C ASN A 556 25.28 -8.54 -31.43
N ARG A 557 24.13 -8.42 -30.76
CA ARG A 557 23.87 -7.34 -29.79
C ARG A 557 24.81 -7.38 -28.59
N LEU A 558 25.12 -8.58 -28.06
CA LEU A 558 26.09 -8.75 -26.99
C LEU A 558 27.49 -8.33 -27.44
N HIS A 559 27.90 -8.70 -28.66
CA HIS A 559 29.17 -8.27 -29.23
C HIS A 559 29.24 -6.74 -29.37
N SER A 560 28.21 -6.11 -29.95
CA SER A 560 28.12 -4.66 -30.07
C SER A 560 28.08 -3.93 -28.72
N ALA A 561 27.51 -4.54 -27.69
CA ALA A 561 27.53 -4.01 -26.32
C ALA A 561 28.95 -4.02 -25.75
N ILE A 562 29.68 -5.13 -25.90
CA ILE A 562 31.08 -5.28 -25.46
C ILE A 562 31.99 -4.29 -26.19
N GLU A 563 31.83 -4.15 -27.50
CA GLU A 563 32.62 -3.19 -28.29
C GLU A 563 32.40 -1.74 -27.85
N SER A 564 31.19 -1.44 -27.40
CA SER A 564 30.80 -0.10 -26.93
C SER A 564 31.25 0.20 -25.50
N PHE A 565 31.68 -0.83 -24.76
CA PHE A 565 32.26 -0.71 -23.43
C PHE A 565 33.72 -0.24 -23.50
N LYS A 566 33.94 0.93 -24.10
CA LYS A 566 35.26 1.57 -24.25
C LYS A 566 35.15 3.06 -23.93
N GLY A 567 36.30 3.69 -23.64
CA GLY A 567 36.38 5.13 -23.37
C GLY A 567 35.50 5.58 -22.20
N SER A 568 34.76 6.67 -22.40
CA SER A 568 33.93 7.29 -21.36
C SER A 568 32.82 6.39 -20.81
N TYR A 569 32.22 5.52 -21.63
CA TYR A 569 31.17 4.61 -21.18
C TYR A 569 31.68 3.60 -20.15
N ARG A 570 32.90 3.08 -20.33
CA ARG A 570 33.54 2.19 -19.35
C ARG A 570 33.77 2.91 -18.03
N THR A 571 34.30 4.13 -18.06
CA THR A 571 34.56 4.92 -16.85
C THR A 571 33.27 5.20 -16.07
N ILE A 572 32.20 5.61 -16.77
CA ILE A 572 30.89 5.90 -16.15
C ILE A 572 30.30 4.63 -15.52
N SER A 573 30.30 3.50 -16.23
CA SER A 573 29.76 2.25 -15.70
C SER A 573 30.54 1.73 -14.49
N VAL A 574 31.87 1.81 -14.52
CA VAL A 574 32.72 1.41 -13.38
C VAL A 574 32.48 2.34 -12.19
N MET A 575 32.40 3.66 -12.41
CA MET A 575 32.12 4.63 -11.36
C MET A 575 30.76 4.40 -10.72
N LEU A 576 29.71 4.17 -11.52
CA LEU A 576 28.37 3.84 -11.02
C LEU A 576 28.39 2.57 -10.17
N PHE A 577 29.07 1.52 -10.61
CA PHE A 577 29.19 0.28 -9.86
C PHE A 577 29.93 0.48 -8.53
N VAL A 578 31.04 1.22 -8.51
CA VAL A 578 31.80 1.50 -7.28
C VAL A 578 30.98 2.32 -6.29
N LEU A 579 30.30 3.37 -6.75
CA LEU A 579 29.42 4.18 -5.91
C LEU A 579 28.25 3.37 -5.37
N TRP A 580 27.64 2.52 -6.21
CA TRP A 580 26.58 1.62 -5.79
C TRP A 580 27.08 0.62 -4.74
N ALA A 581 28.23 -0.01 -4.94
CA ALA A 581 28.81 -0.96 -4.00
C ALA A 581 29.16 -0.30 -2.65
N ALA A 582 29.71 0.92 -2.66
CA ALA A 582 29.98 1.68 -1.44
C ALA A 582 28.68 2.03 -0.69
N THR A 583 27.67 2.49 -1.42
CA THR A 583 26.34 2.80 -0.85
C THR A 583 25.66 1.54 -0.31
N ALA A 584 25.75 0.43 -1.04
CA ALA A 584 25.22 -0.87 -0.62
C ALA A 584 25.88 -1.35 0.68
N GLY A 585 27.21 -1.21 0.80
CA GLY A 585 27.94 -1.52 2.03
C GLY A 585 27.50 -0.64 3.21
N PHE A 586 27.32 0.66 2.99
CA PHE A 586 26.84 1.59 4.02
C PHE A 586 25.40 1.31 4.46
N VAL A 587 24.48 1.06 3.52
CA VAL A 587 23.09 0.67 3.81
C VAL A 587 23.06 -0.67 4.54
N PHE A 588 23.84 -1.66 4.10
CA PHE A 588 23.92 -2.96 4.76
C PHE A 588 24.45 -2.83 6.20
N TYR A 589 25.49 -2.03 6.43
CA TYR A 589 26.02 -1.78 7.77
C TYR A 589 24.95 -1.19 8.70
N ASN A 590 24.27 -0.11 8.28
CA ASN A 590 23.25 0.54 9.12
C ASN A 590 22.04 -0.38 9.38
N THR A 591 21.57 -1.09 8.36
CA THR A 591 20.29 -1.82 8.41
C THR A 591 20.41 -3.27 8.86
N LYS A 592 21.59 -3.90 8.78
CA LYS A 592 21.80 -5.30 9.16
C LYS A 592 22.78 -5.51 10.31
N ILE A 593 23.79 -4.66 10.43
CA ILE A 593 24.81 -4.78 11.49
C ILE A 593 24.41 -3.92 12.68
N GLU A 594 24.18 -2.62 12.47
CA GLU A 594 23.83 -1.68 13.53
C GLU A 594 22.38 -1.89 14.01
N ASN A 595 21.43 -1.95 13.08
CA ASN A 595 20.00 -2.10 13.39
C ASN A 595 19.48 -3.48 12.98
N HIS A 596 19.85 -4.51 13.75
CA HIS A 596 19.40 -5.87 13.47
C HIS A 596 17.87 -6.00 13.51
N PHE A 597 17.32 -6.80 12.60
CA PHE A 597 15.88 -7.06 12.54
C PHE A 597 15.60 -8.53 12.26
N ASN A 598 14.56 -9.04 12.92
CA ASN A 598 14.08 -10.40 12.75
C ASN A 598 13.13 -10.47 11.55
N THR A 599 13.15 -11.62 10.87
CA THR A 599 12.14 -11.94 9.85
C THR A 599 10.81 -12.30 10.53
N PRO A 600 9.67 -12.26 9.83
CA PRO A 600 8.38 -12.70 10.37
C PRO A 600 8.42 -14.11 10.93
N HIS A 601 9.06 -15.07 10.23
CA HIS A 601 9.18 -16.45 10.72
C HIS A 601 10.11 -16.57 11.92
N THR A 602 11.18 -15.78 11.98
CA THR A 602 12.05 -15.74 13.16
C THR A 602 11.29 -15.22 14.37
N THR A 603 10.52 -14.13 14.21
CA THR A 603 9.70 -13.55 15.27
C THR A 603 8.66 -14.56 15.76
N GLU A 604 7.91 -15.20 14.86
CA GLU A 604 6.95 -16.26 15.20
C GLU A 604 7.59 -17.40 15.98
N ARG A 605 8.78 -17.86 15.57
CA ARG A 605 9.52 -18.90 16.28
C ARG A 605 9.92 -18.46 17.69
N LEU A 606 10.45 -17.25 17.84
CA LEU A 606 10.86 -16.70 19.14
C LEU A 606 9.67 -16.58 20.10
N THR A 607 8.53 -16.07 19.62
CA THR A 607 7.27 -16.00 20.37
C THR A 607 6.80 -17.40 20.81
N SER A 608 6.87 -18.40 19.92
CA SER A 608 6.50 -19.78 20.29
C SER A 608 7.47 -20.39 21.30
N GLU A 609 8.77 -20.19 21.14
CA GLU A 609 9.78 -20.69 22.07
C GLU A 609 9.64 -20.03 23.46
N TYR A 610 9.32 -18.73 23.51
CA TYR A 610 9.00 -18.00 24.75
C TYR A 610 7.84 -18.66 25.50
N GLU A 611 6.71 -18.87 24.83
CA GLU A 611 5.54 -19.50 25.44
C GLU A 611 5.87 -20.91 25.95
N LYS A 612 6.52 -21.76 25.14
CA LYS A 612 6.89 -23.12 25.55
C LYS A 612 7.80 -23.17 26.77
N LYS A 613 8.76 -22.24 26.86
CA LYS A 613 9.74 -22.23 27.94
C LYS A 613 9.19 -21.63 29.23
N TYR A 614 8.45 -20.54 29.14
CA TYR A 614 8.16 -19.67 30.28
C TYR A 614 6.71 -19.67 30.73
N LYS A 615 5.75 -20.21 29.94
CA LYS A 615 4.34 -20.28 30.34
C LYS A 615 4.11 -21.01 31.67
N LYS A 616 4.99 -21.95 32.04
CA LYS A 616 4.96 -22.60 33.36
C LYS A 616 5.07 -21.63 34.56
N PHE A 617 5.52 -20.39 34.33
CA PHE A 617 5.63 -19.34 35.34
C PHE A 617 4.47 -18.33 35.32
N GLU A 618 3.47 -18.52 34.45
CA GLU A 618 2.31 -17.62 34.30
C GLU A 618 1.57 -17.37 35.62
N ASN A 619 1.39 -18.43 36.42
CA ASN A 619 0.66 -18.38 37.68
C ASN A 619 1.59 -18.37 38.92
N THR A 620 2.89 -18.12 38.74
CA THR A 620 3.82 -18.05 39.87
C THR A 620 3.56 -16.77 40.67
N ASN A 621 3.52 -16.86 42.01
CA ASN A 621 3.42 -15.67 42.86
C ASN A 621 4.63 -14.74 42.59
N GLN A 622 4.35 -13.51 42.20
CA GLN A 622 5.35 -12.48 41.88
C GLN A 622 5.06 -11.21 42.68
N PRO A 623 6.10 -10.42 43.02
CA PRO A 623 5.91 -9.24 43.84
C PRO A 623 5.18 -8.16 43.03
N ARG A 624 4.25 -7.46 43.67
CA ARG A 624 3.46 -6.39 43.06
C ARG A 624 4.12 -5.03 43.29
N ILE A 625 4.12 -4.18 42.27
CA ILE A 625 4.57 -2.79 42.38
C ILE A 625 3.52 -1.99 43.15
N ILE A 626 3.94 -1.18 44.13
CA ILE A 626 3.05 -0.32 44.94
C ILE A 626 3.44 1.16 44.89
N ASP A 627 4.70 1.49 44.59
CA ASP A 627 5.20 2.86 44.50
C ASP A 627 6.32 2.94 43.45
N VAL A 628 6.30 4.02 42.64
CA VAL A 628 7.28 4.25 41.59
C VAL A 628 7.66 5.73 41.48
N MET A 629 8.98 5.99 41.44
CA MET A 629 9.54 7.29 41.09
C MET A 629 10.36 7.19 39.79
N TYR A 630 9.88 7.84 38.74
CA TYR A 630 10.55 7.91 37.45
C TYR A 630 11.45 9.13 37.34
N ASN A 631 12.67 8.93 36.84
CA ASN A 631 13.50 9.99 36.27
C ASN A 631 13.67 9.68 34.79
N ILE A 632 13.12 10.53 33.93
CA ILE A 632 13.10 10.32 32.47
C ILE A 632 13.84 11.47 31.80
N ASP A 633 14.91 11.16 31.09
CA ASP A 633 15.66 12.08 30.26
C ASP A 633 15.37 11.80 28.78
N LEU A 634 14.49 12.60 28.19
CA LEU A 634 14.15 12.52 26.78
C LEU A 634 15.01 13.50 25.96
N TYR A 635 15.62 13.00 24.89
CA TYR A 635 16.39 13.77 23.90
C TYR A 635 15.72 13.65 22.53
N PRO A 636 14.65 14.43 22.26
CA PRO A 636 13.80 14.24 21.08
C PRO A 636 14.57 14.36 19.75
N GLY A 637 15.52 15.29 19.65
CA GLY A 637 16.27 15.55 18.41
C GLY A 637 17.22 14.42 18.00
N GLN A 638 17.80 13.71 18.98
CA GLN A 638 18.60 12.52 18.75
C GLN A 638 17.73 11.26 18.65
N ARG A 639 16.53 11.31 19.23
CA ARG A 639 15.65 10.19 19.54
C ARG A 639 16.25 9.24 20.60
N ASP A 640 16.91 9.82 21.59
CA ASP A 640 17.45 9.04 22.71
C ASP A 640 16.55 9.19 23.94
N LEU A 641 16.49 8.14 24.75
CA LEU A 641 15.74 8.11 26.00
C LEU A 641 16.53 7.37 27.07
N PHE A 642 16.68 8.02 28.22
CA PHE A 642 17.28 7.40 29.40
C PHE A 642 16.27 7.46 30.53
N THR A 643 15.96 6.31 31.12
CA THR A 643 15.02 6.22 32.24
C THR A 643 15.66 5.54 33.43
N LYS A 644 15.39 6.08 34.61
CA LYS A 644 15.69 5.44 35.90
C LYS A 644 14.42 5.42 36.74
N GLY A 645 13.85 4.24 36.95
CA GLY A 645 12.74 4.02 37.86
C GLY A 645 13.22 3.46 39.20
N ALA A 646 12.85 4.11 40.30
CA ALA A 646 12.96 3.55 41.65
C ALA A 646 11.59 2.98 42.05
N PHE A 647 11.55 1.71 42.41
CA PHE A 647 10.33 0.94 42.66
C PHE A 647 10.31 0.43 44.09
N VAL A 648 9.13 0.43 44.70
CA VAL A 648 8.83 -0.38 45.88
C VAL A 648 7.92 -1.52 45.46
N ILE A 649 8.38 -2.74 45.69
CA ILE A 649 7.66 -3.97 45.38
C ILE A 649 7.26 -4.69 46.67
N LYS A 650 6.09 -5.34 46.68
CA LYS A 650 5.51 -6.01 47.85
C LYS A 650 5.07 -7.43 47.49
N ASN A 651 5.31 -8.39 48.38
CA ASN A 651 4.68 -9.70 48.29
C ASN A 651 3.25 -9.60 48.83
N SER A 652 2.27 -9.42 47.94
CA SER A 652 0.85 -9.40 48.31
C SER A 652 0.22 -10.79 48.39
N GLY A 653 0.97 -11.84 48.04
CA GLY A 653 0.51 -13.23 48.11
C GLY A 653 0.64 -13.84 49.51
N GLN A 654 0.23 -15.09 49.64
CA GLN A 654 0.29 -15.86 50.91
C GLN A 654 1.54 -16.75 51.03
N THR A 655 2.31 -16.90 49.95
CA THR A 655 3.51 -17.74 49.91
C THR A 655 4.78 -16.89 49.79
N PRO A 656 5.91 -17.30 50.38
CA PRO A 656 7.19 -16.63 50.17
C PRO A 656 7.60 -16.65 48.69
N ILE A 657 8.28 -15.59 48.24
CA ILE A 657 8.83 -15.49 46.88
C ILE A 657 10.35 -15.68 46.96
N ASP A 658 10.86 -16.71 46.32
CA ASP A 658 12.29 -17.03 46.24
C ASP A 658 12.97 -16.41 45.02
N SER A 659 12.21 -16.14 43.95
CA SER A 659 12.72 -15.64 42.68
C SER A 659 11.79 -14.63 42.03
N VAL A 660 12.37 -13.55 41.51
CA VAL A 660 11.67 -12.50 40.77
C VAL A 660 11.99 -12.62 39.29
N HIS A 661 10.95 -12.73 38.49
CA HIS A 661 11.02 -12.92 37.05
C HIS A 661 10.77 -11.59 36.35
N PHE A 662 11.42 -11.36 35.23
CA PHE A 662 11.24 -10.17 34.42
C PHE A 662 11.12 -10.55 32.95
N THR A 663 10.07 -10.04 32.31
CA THR A 663 9.97 -9.96 30.86
C THR A 663 10.55 -8.61 30.43
N MET A 664 11.63 -8.67 29.66
CA MET A 664 12.40 -7.53 29.21
C MET A 664 11.74 -6.86 28.01
N VAL A 665 12.04 -5.58 27.79
CA VAL A 665 11.58 -4.82 26.62
C VAL A 665 12.58 -4.98 25.49
N ASP A 666 12.08 -5.13 24.26
CA ASP A 666 12.91 -5.18 23.06
C ASP A 666 13.54 -3.80 22.76
N ASN A 667 14.71 -3.79 22.13
CA ASN A 667 15.42 -2.58 21.69
C ASN A 667 15.88 -1.60 22.81
N LEU A 668 15.84 -1.99 24.09
CA LEU A 668 16.39 -1.19 25.19
C LEU A 668 17.53 -1.92 25.91
N GLU A 669 18.57 -1.18 26.26
CA GLU A 669 19.57 -1.65 27.22
C GLU A 669 19.01 -1.47 28.63
N VAL A 670 18.77 -2.58 29.35
CA VAL A 670 18.16 -2.57 30.68
C VAL A 670 19.07 -3.19 31.72
N SER A 671 19.26 -2.47 32.83
CA SER A 671 19.92 -2.94 34.05
C SER A 671 18.95 -2.87 35.23
N ILE A 672 18.89 -3.96 36.00
CA ILE A 672 18.02 -4.12 37.15
C ILE A 672 18.92 -4.29 38.39
N ALA A 673 18.78 -3.37 39.33
CA ALA A 673 19.41 -3.44 40.65
C ALA A 673 18.37 -3.88 41.67
N LEU A 674 18.36 -5.18 41.95
CA LEU A 674 17.53 -5.81 42.98
C LEU A 674 18.43 -6.25 44.15
N PRO A 675 18.30 -5.65 45.35
CA PRO A 675 19.13 -5.97 46.50
C PRO A 675 19.04 -7.44 46.92
N ASN A 676 20.13 -7.96 47.51
CA ASN A 676 20.20 -9.34 48.05
C ASN A 676 19.74 -10.40 47.05
N SER A 677 20.03 -10.19 45.75
CA SER A 677 19.63 -11.10 44.69
C SER A 677 20.78 -11.46 43.77
N ARG A 678 20.65 -12.59 43.07
CA ARG A 678 21.58 -13.06 42.06
C ARG A 678 20.83 -13.37 40.77
N LEU A 679 21.33 -12.88 39.64
CA LEU A 679 20.83 -13.25 38.32
C LEU A 679 21.19 -14.72 38.04
N ILE A 680 20.17 -15.58 37.97
CA ILE A 680 20.33 -17.03 37.71
C ILE A 680 19.97 -17.43 36.28
N LEU A 681 19.19 -16.60 35.57
CA LEU A 681 18.88 -16.77 34.15
C LEU A 681 18.87 -15.43 33.44
N ASP A 682 19.61 -15.33 32.33
CA ASP A 682 19.54 -14.22 31.37
C ASP A 682 19.33 -14.80 29.96
N ASP A 683 18.07 -14.97 29.55
CA ASP A 683 17.72 -15.40 28.19
C ASP A 683 17.46 -14.15 27.34
N SER A 684 18.54 -13.59 26.79
CA SER A 684 18.50 -12.42 25.91
C SER A 684 17.73 -12.69 24.60
N LYS A 685 17.62 -13.95 24.18
CA LYS A 685 16.91 -14.34 22.95
C LYS A 685 15.39 -14.23 23.11
N HIS A 686 14.87 -14.54 24.30
CA HIS A 686 13.44 -14.48 24.61
C HIS A 686 13.07 -13.31 25.52
N LEU A 687 14.03 -12.40 25.77
CA LEU A 687 13.85 -11.23 26.61
C LEU A 687 13.30 -11.61 28.00
N TYR A 688 13.93 -12.59 28.66
CA TYR A 688 13.47 -13.06 29.97
C TYR A 688 14.62 -13.23 30.97
N ARG A 689 14.45 -12.72 32.19
CA ARG A 689 15.43 -12.80 33.28
C ARG A 689 14.82 -13.34 34.56
N ILE A 690 15.62 -14.06 35.34
CA ILE A 690 15.24 -14.55 36.67
C ILE A 690 16.31 -14.17 37.68
N TYR A 691 15.91 -13.48 38.73
CA TYR A 691 16.74 -13.15 39.89
C TYR A 691 16.31 -14.00 41.08
N GLU A 692 17.22 -14.79 41.62
CA GLU A 692 17.04 -15.51 42.87
C GLU A 692 17.33 -14.57 44.04
N LEU A 693 16.45 -14.53 45.04
CA LEU A 693 16.65 -13.79 46.27
C LEU A 693 17.43 -14.65 47.27
N ASN A 694 18.47 -14.10 47.89
CA ASN A 694 19.22 -14.80 48.93
C ASN A 694 18.32 -15.16 50.13
N ASP A 695 17.43 -14.23 50.49
CA ASP A 695 16.38 -14.42 51.49
C ASP A 695 15.02 -14.32 50.80
N ALA A 696 14.21 -15.38 50.91
CA ALA A 696 12.87 -15.41 50.32
C ALA A 696 11.99 -14.30 50.90
N MET A 697 11.37 -13.51 50.03
CA MET A 697 10.50 -12.39 50.38
C MET A 697 9.21 -12.91 51.01
N GLN A 698 9.04 -12.68 52.31
CA GLN A 698 7.89 -13.17 53.07
C GLN A 698 6.59 -12.43 52.70
N PRO A 699 5.41 -13.04 52.90
CA PRO A 699 4.13 -12.36 52.72
C PRO A 699 4.09 -11.01 53.45
N GLY A 700 3.68 -9.96 52.73
CA GLY A 700 3.64 -8.59 53.22
C GLY A 700 4.96 -7.84 53.25
N GLN A 701 6.11 -8.51 53.07
CA GLN A 701 7.43 -7.86 53.00
C GLN A 701 7.52 -6.96 51.77
N THR A 702 8.29 -5.87 51.88
CA THR A 702 8.59 -4.93 50.80
C THR A 702 10.07 -4.89 50.48
N LEU A 703 10.42 -4.69 49.21
CA LEU A 703 11.79 -4.48 48.75
C LEU A 703 11.86 -3.25 47.86
N GLN A 704 13.03 -2.60 47.84
CA GLN A 704 13.33 -1.53 46.91
C GLN A 704 14.08 -2.10 45.71
N MET A 705 13.73 -1.65 44.52
CA MET A 705 14.37 -2.04 43.27
C MET A 705 14.64 -0.80 42.43
N THR A 706 15.76 -0.75 41.73
CA THR A 706 16.01 0.29 40.73
C THR A 706 16.16 -0.35 39.37
N ILE A 707 15.46 0.18 38.37
CA ILE A 707 15.63 -0.23 36.98
C ILE A 707 16.10 0.98 36.18
N THR A 708 17.18 0.80 35.43
CA THR A 708 17.66 1.77 34.46
C THR A 708 17.51 1.22 33.06
N SER A 709 16.90 1.98 32.16
CA SER A 709 16.78 1.65 30.74
C SER A 709 17.32 2.77 29.87
N ARG A 710 17.87 2.37 28.71
CA ARG A 710 18.47 3.27 27.74
C ARG A 710 18.07 2.85 26.33
N TYR A 711 17.58 3.81 25.56
CA TYR A 711 17.38 3.71 24.12
C TYR A 711 18.23 4.78 23.44
N GLU A 712 19.03 4.36 22.48
CA GLU A 712 19.87 5.24 21.66
C GLU A 712 19.62 4.95 20.19
N ASN A 713 19.30 5.98 19.42
CA ASN A 713 19.00 5.85 18.00
C ASN A 713 20.30 5.92 17.17
N LYS A 714 20.71 4.79 16.58
CA LYS A 714 21.98 4.67 15.84
C LYS A 714 21.74 4.50 14.35
N GLY A 715 22.28 5.41 13.54
CA GLY A 715 22.21 5.30 12.07
C GLY A 715 20.80 5.45 11.49
N PHE A 716 20.38 4.48 10.68
CA PHE A 716 19.01 4.34 10.16
C PHE A 716 18.63 2.86 9.99
N GLU A 717 17.35 2.58 10.18
CA GLU A 717 16.81 1.22 10.19
C GLU A 717 16.31 0.79 8.79
N ASN A 718 16.12 -0.52 8.58
CA ASN A 718 15.46 -1.03 7.37
C ASN A 718 13.99 -0.57 7.30
N GLU A 719 13.31 -0.65 8.45
CA GLU A 719 12.00 -0.07 8.73
C GLU A 719 12.13 0.58 10.11
N VAL A 720 11.58 1.78 10.31
CA VAL A 720 11.63 2.44 11.61
C VAL A 720 10.74 1.68 12.59
N LYS A 721 11.33 1.07 13.62
CA LYS A 721 10.59 0.28 14.61
C LYS A 721 9.97 1.12 15.72
N TYR A 722 10.69 2.12 16.21
CA TYR A 722 10.33 2.83 17.45
C TYR A 722 9.87 4.26 17.17
N THR A 723 8.59 4.45 16.87
CA THR A 723 7.99 5.76 16.57
C THR A 723 7.45 6.49 17.80
N GLN A 724 7.57 5.86 18.97
CA GLN A 724 7.22 6.43 20.28
C GLN A 724 8.15 7.58 20.69
N ILE A 725 9.42 7.52 20.27
CA ILE A 725 10.40 8.60 20.47
C ILE A 725 10.67 9.29 19.14
N VAL A 726 10.23 10.54 19.07
CA VAL A 726 10.37 11.41 17.90
C VAL A 726 10.67 12.84 18.32
N GLU A 727 11.17 13.64 17.38
CA GLU A 727 11.58 15.02 17.66
C GLU A 727 10.43 15.86 18.20
N ASN A 728 9.22 15.75 17.66
CA ASN A 728 8.06 16.48 18.16
C ASN A 728 6.83 15.56 18.25
N GLY A 729 6.26 15.42 19.45
CA GLY A 729 5.15 14.50 19.70
C GLY A 729 5.61 13.11 20.13
N SER A 730 6.69 13.01 20.92
CA SER A 730 7.05 11.74 21.56
C SER A 730 5.90 11.28 22.46
N PHE A 731 5.47 10.04 22.31
CA PHE A 731 4.38 9.41 23.05
C PHE A 731 4.77 7.97 23.37
N PHE A 732 4.91 7.65 24.65
CA PHE A 732 5.21 6.30 25.15
C PHE A 732 4.51 6.06 26.47
N ASN A 733 4.32 4.80 26.84
CA ASN A 733 3.79 4.40 28.13
C ASN A 733 4.86 3.68 28.97
N ASN A 734 4.52 3.32 30.21
CA ASN A 734 5.43 2.64 31.13
C ASN A 734 5.90 1.25 30.64
N TRP A 735 5.13 0.54 29.80
CA TRP A 735 5.54 -0.74 29.22
C TRP A 735 6.55 -0.60 28.08
N ASP A 736 6.56 0.56 27.41
CA ASP A 736 7.48 0.83 26.30
C ASP A 736 8.92 1.06 26.77
N ILE A 737 9.12 1.37 28.06
CA ILE A 737 10.40 1.90 28.57
C ILE A 737 11.03 1.03 29.66
N LEU A 738 10.28 0.09 30.27
CA LEU A 738 10.75 -0.70 31.40
C LEU A 738 10.23 -2.14 31.37
N PRO A 739 11.03 -3.11 31.87
CA PRO A 739 10.63 -4.51 31.93
C PRO A 739 9.43 -4.69 32.86
N GLN A 740 8.62 -5.71 32.57
CA GLN A 740 7.49 -6.09 33.39
C GLN A 740 7.88 -7.26 34.30
N ILE A 741 7.46 -7.22 35.56
CA ILE A 741 7.64 -8.34 36.49
C ILE A 741 6.73 -9.50 36.04
N GLY A 742 7.26 -10.72 36.06
CA GLY A 742 6.55 -11.94 35.72
C GLY A 742 6.49 -12.25 34.22
N TYR A 743 5.83 -13.37 33.92
CA TYR A 743 5.49 -13.80 32.57
C TYR A 743 4.39 -12.91 31.97
N GLN A 744 4.46 -12.66 30.66
CA GLN A 744 3.53 -11.77 29.96
C GLN A 744 2.79 -12.54 28.86
N SER A 745 1.52 -12.86 29.09
CA SER A 745 0.66 -13.57 28.12
C SER A 745 0.39 -12.74 26.84
N GLY A 746 0.63 -11.43 26.88
CA GLY A 746 0.64 -10.55 25.71
C GLY A 746 1.71 -10.92 24.68
N ASN A 747 2.81 -11.54 25.10
CA ASN A 747 3.90 -11.98 24.25
C ASN A 747 3.67 -13.38 23.64
N GLU A 748 2.50 -13.97 23.84
CA GLU A 748 2.13 -15.24 23.24
C GLU A 748 1.67 -15.10 21.79
N LEU A 749 1.76 -16.22 21.05
CA LEU A 749 1.20 -16.29 19.72
C LEU A 749 -0.32 -16.18 19.77
N SER A 750 -0.92 -15.22 19.08
CA SER A 750 -2.38 -15.00 19.08
C SER A 750 -3.11 -15.81 18.01
N ASP A 751 -2.52 -15.97 16.83
CA ASP A 751 -3.17 -16.65 15.69
C ASP A 751 -3.31 -18.16 15.95
N LYS A 752 -4.55 -18.66 15.90
CA LYS A 752 -4.89 -20.06 16.16
C LYS A 752 -4.13 -21.04 15.27
N ASN A 753 -3.99 -20.73 13.98
CA ASN A 753 -3.35 -21.63 13.01
C ASN A 753 -1.84 -21.71 13.25
N ARG A 754 -1.20 -20.56 13.49
CA ARG A 754 0.22 -20.49 13.83
C ARG A 754 0.51 -21.18 15.16
N ARG A 755 -0.34 -21.02 16.17
CA ARG A 755 -0.23 -21.76 17.45
C ARG A 755 -0.20 -23.27 17.22
N LYS A 756 -1.12 -23.79 16.42
CA LYS A 756 -1.17 -25.22 16.09
C LYS A 756 0.05 -25.70 15.30
N LYS A 757 0.51 -24.94 14.31
CA LYS A 757 1.77 -25.22 13.58
C LYS A 757 2.96 -25.31 14.54
N CYS A 758 2.95 -24.50 15.59
CA CYS A 758 3.94 -24.52 16.65
C CYS A 758 3.70 -25.60 17.73
N GLY A 759 2.62 -26.39 17.66
CA GLY A 759 2.28 -27.38 18.68
C GLY A 759 1.85 -26.76 20.03
N LEU A 760 1.31 -25.55 20.00
CA LEU A 760 0.78 -24.83 21.17
C LEU A 760 -0.72 -25.13 21.34
N PRO A 761 -1.22 -25.18 22.59
CA PRO A 761 -2.66 -25.34 22.85
C PRO A 761 -3.44 -24.13 22.35
N GLU A 762 -4.77 -24.24 22.25
CA GLU A 762 -5.61 -23.07 22.00
C GLU A 762 -5.40 -22.03 23.10
N ARG A 763 -5.39 -20.75 22.71
CA ARG A 763 -5.23 -19.66 23.68
C ARG A 763 -6.48 -19.60 24.56
N GLU A 764 -6.27 -19.53 25.87
CA GLU A 764 -7.36 -19.33 26.81
C GLU A 764 -8.05 -17.99 26.51
N ARG A 765 -9.38 -18.01 26.52
CA ARG A 765 -10.19 -16.81 26.36
C ARG A 765 -10.41 -16.16 27.72
N MET A 766 -10.90 -14.92 27.71
CA MET A 766 -11.32 -14.28 28.96
C MET A 766 -12.24 -15.21 29.76
N PRO A 767 -11.98 -15.39 31.08
CA PRO A 767 -12.82 -16.19 31.94
C PRO A 767 -14.29 -15.78 31.86
N LYS A 768 -15.19 -16.73 32.06
CA LYS A 768 -16.63 -16.43 32.14
C LYS A 768 -16.87 -15.52 33.34
N LEU A 769 -17.71 -14.49 33.16
CA LEU A 769 -18.17 -13.63 34.25
C LEU A 769 -18.90 -14.47 35.29
N VAL A 770 -18.41 -14.44 36.54
CA VAL A 770 -19.02 -15.09 37.69
C VAL A 770 -19.19 -14.06 38.81
N ARG A 771 -20.29 -14.14 39.57
CA ARG A 771 -20.63 -13.13 40.59
C ARG A 771 -19.60 -13.06 41.72
N ASP A 772 -19.04 -14.19 42.12
CA ASP A 772 -18.11 -14.32 43.26
C ASP A 772 -16.71 -14.72 42.78
N CYS A 773 -16.21 -14.01 41.78
CA CYS A 773 -14.90 -14.24 41.18
C CYS A 773 -13.79 -13.76 42.13
N THR A 774 -12.99 -14.68 42.69
CA THR A 774 -11.85 -14.33 43.56
C THR A 774 -10.53 -14.42 42.81
N GLU A 775 -10.17 -15.60 42.32
CA GLU A 775 -8.87 -15.85 41.69
C GLU A 775 -8.78 -15.27 40.27
N ASN A 776 -9.74 -15.55 39.40
CA ASN A 776 -9.76 -15.05 38.01
C ASN A 776 -9.96 -13.52 37.89
N CYS A 777 -10.18 -12.84 39.01
CA CYS A 777 -10.44 -11.40 39.09
C CYS A 777 -9.45 -10.68 40.03
N SER A 778 -8.37 -11.37 40.46
CA SER A 778 -7.29 -10.76 41.23
C SER A 778 -6.50 -9.74 40.41
N ASP A 779 -6.50 -9.90 39.09
CA ASP A 779 -5.74 -9.08 38.16
C ASP A 779 -6.64 -8.36 37.17
N SER A 780 -6.21 -7.15 36.79
CA SER A 780 -6.86 -6.39 35.74
C SER A 780 -6.34 -6.83 34.37
N TYR A 781 -7.08 -6.49 33.30
CA TYR A 781 -6.58 -6.71 31.93
C TYR A 781 -5.33 -5.88 31.58
N LEU A 782 -4.98 -4.89 32.42
CA LEU A 782 -3.83 -4.00 32.22
C LEU A 782 -2.54 -4.57 32.83
N SER A 783 -2.61 -5.18 34.01
CA SER A 783 -1.42 -5.63 34.72
C SER A 783 -1.69 -6.86 35.57
N ASN A 784 -0.71 -7.76 35.57
CA ASN A 784 -0.61 -8.94 36.43
C ASN A 784 0.40 -8.78 37.57
N ASN A 785 0.97 -7.58 37.73
CA ASN A 785 2.09 -7.32 38.64
C ASN A 785 1.94 -6.01 39.44
N SER A 786 0.72 -5.49 39.52
CA SER A 786 0.38 -4.31 40.30
C SER A 786 -1.12 -4.13 40.41
N ASP A 787 -1.53 -3.48 41.50
CA ASP A 787 -2.92 -3.10 41.75
C ASP A 787 -3.04 -1.57 41.61
N TRP A 788 -3.18 -0.88 42.73
CA TRP A 788 -3.10 0.57 42.85
C TRP A 788 -1.67 0.98 43.17
N VAL A 789 -1.14 1.94 42.39
CA VAL A 789 0.27 2.36 42.47
C VAL A 789 0.35 3.87 42.64
N ASN A 790 1.22 4.30 43.55
CA ASN A 790 1.65 5.70 43.66
C ASN A 790 2.74 5.97 42.61
N VAL A 791 2.58 7.06 41.83
CA VAL A 791 3.56 7.43 40.81
C VAL A 791 3.97 8.88 40.97
N GLU A 792 5.28 9.08 40.95
CA GLU A 792 5.93 10.36 40.89
C GLU A 792 6.92 10.34 39.72
N THR A 793 7.05 11.46 39.00
CA THR A 793 7.88 11.52 37.79
C THR A 793 8.59 12.84 37.69
N VAL A 794 9.90 12.81 37.53
CA VAL A 794 10.71 13.93 37.03
C VAL A 794 11.08 13.61 35.59
N MET A 795 10.54 14.38 34.65
CA MET A 795 10.79 14.21 33.22
C MET A 795 11.48 15.46 32.67
N SER A 796 12.52 15.28 31.87
CA SER A 796 13.25 16.35 31.21
C SER A 796 13.23 16.18 29.70
N THR A 797 13.16 17.30 28.97
CA THR A 797 13.07 17.35 27.50
C THR A 797 13.80 18.58 26.94
N SER A 798 13.71 18.80 25.62
CA SER A 798 14.22 19.99 24.96
C SER A 798 13.62 21.27 25.54
N LYS A 799 14.42 22.35 25.61
CA LYS A 799 14.03 23.64 26.20
C LYS A 799 12.73 24.23 25.65
N ASP A 800 12.41 23.99 24.38
CA ASP A 800 11.24 24.49 23.66
C ASP A 800 10.01 23.59 23.76
N GLN A 801 10.09 22.47 24.48
CA GLN A 801 9.01 21.49 24.62
C GLN A 801 8.39 21.49 26.02
N VAL A 802 7.16 21.00 26.08
CA VAL A 802 6.44 20.71 27.32
C VAL A 802 6.35 19.20 27.45
N ALA A 803 6.87 18.67 28.56
CA ALA A 803 6.71 17.27 28.92
C ALA A 803 5.51 17.11 29.87
N ILE A 804 4.72 16.07 29.62
CA ILE A 804 3.52 15.76 30.38
C ILE A 804 3.65 14.33 30.89
N ALA A 805 3.51 14.19 32.20
CA ALA A 805 3.50 12.91 32.90
C ALA A 805 2.21 12.80 33.74
N PRO A 806 1.95 11.61 34.32
CA PRO A 806 0.72 11.35 35.08
C PRO A 806 0.65 12.19 36.36
N GLY A 807 -0.55 12.69 36.66
CA GLY A 807 -0.81 13.46 37.88
C GLY A 807 -0.66 14.98 37.74
N SER A 808 -0.68 15.64 38.89
CA SER A 808 -0.57 17.10 39.04
C SER A 808 0.87 17.57 38.83
N LEU A 809 1.05 18.70 38.15
CA LEU A 809 2.34 19.37 38.04
C LEU A 809 2.70 20.02 39.38
N ILE A 810 3.80 19.58 40.00
CA ILE A 810 4.33 20.15 41.24
C ILE A 810 5.19 21.38 40.94
N ARG A 811 6.08 21.26 39.94
CA ARG A 811 6.95 22.35 39.46
C ARG A 811 7.55 22.02 38.09
N ASP A 812 7.85 23.05 37.33
CA ASP A 812 8.72 23.01 36.15
C ASP A 812 9.91 23.99 36.31
N TRP A 813 11.03 23.68 35.69
CA TRP A 813 12.20 24.56 35.69
C TRP A 813 13.13 24.29 34.51
N ILE A 814 13.91 25.29 34.12
CA ILE A 814 14.93 25.15 33.09
C ILE A 814 16.30 25.03 33.76
N ASP A 815 17.06 24.01 33.36
CA ASP A 815 18.47 23.85 33.74
C ASP A 815 19.31 23.63 32.48
N GLY A 816 20.26 24.53 32.24
CA GLY A 816 21.03 24.61 31.00
C GLY A 816 20.14 24.74 29.75
N ASN A 817 20.18 23.74 28.88
CA ASN A 817 19.39 23.69 27.64
C ASN A 817 18.23 22.67 27.72
N ARG A 818 17.80 22.29 28.93
CA ARG A 818 16.75 21.30 29.15
C ARG A 818 15.65 21.85 30.05
N HIS A 819 14.43 21.42 29.79
CA HIS A 819 13.23 21.77 30.55
C HIS A 819 12.79 20.56 31.37
N PHE A 820 12.67 20.72 32.68
CA PHE A 820 12.32 19.67 33.62
C PHE A 820 10.93 19.91 34.19
N PHE A 821 10.20 18.81 34.41
CA PHE A 821 8.86 18.79 34.95
C PHE A 821 8.76 17.72 36.03
N HIS A 822 8.19 18.09 37.18
CA HIS A 822 7.96 17.18 38.29
C HIS A 822 6.45 17.00 38.49
N TYR A 823 5.96 15.80 38.24
CA TYR A 823 4.56 15.40 38.39
C TYR A 823 4.39 14.38 39.51
N LYS A 824 3.22 14.39 40.14
CA LYS A 824 2.82 13.40 41.14
C LYS A 824 1.34 13.07 41.01
N LEU A 825 0.99 11.79 41.04
CA LEU A 825 -0.41 11.36 41.05
C LEU A 825 -1.17 11.92 42.27
N ASP A 826 -2.40 12.37 42.03
CA ASP A 826 -3.29 12.89 43.08
C ASP A 826 -3.83 11.77 43.98
N HIS A 827 -4.02 10.59 43.39
CA HIS A 827 -4.52 9.37 44.02
C HIS A 827 -3.84 8.16 43.37
N GLU A 828 -3.77 7.06 44.10
CA GLU A 828 -3.28 5.80 43.54
C GLU A 828 -4.11 5.41 42.30
N SER A 829 -3.45 4.86 41.30
CA SER A 829 -4.09 4.46 40.05
C SER A 829 -3.58 3.10 39.58
N MET A 830 -4.30 2.46 38.65
CA MET A 830 -3.79 1.31 37.93
C MET A 830 -2.45 1.65 37.25
N ASN A 831 -1.50 0.73 37.29
CA ASN A 831 -0.12 0.88 36.81
C ASN A 831 0.02 0.90 35.28
N PHE A 832 -0.64 1.87 34.65
CA PHE A 832 -0.60 2.06 33.21
C PHE A 832 -0.76 3.55 32.91
N TYR A 833 0.30 4.15 32.38
CA TYR A 833 0.40 5.59 32.24
C TYR A 833 1.17 6.03 31.00
N SER A 834 0.84 7.21 30.47
CA SER A 834 1.51 7.82 29.32
C SER A 834 2.48 8.94 29.72
N PHE A 835 3.57 9.05 28.97
CA PHE A 835 4.54 10.14 28.98
C PHE A 835 4.59 10.77 27.60
N ILE A 836 4.54 12.10 27.55
CA ILE A 836 4.35 12.83 26.29
C ILE A 836 5.25 14.06 26.26
N SER A 837 5.82 14.39 25.11
CA SER A 837 6.60 15.62 24.91
C SER A 837 6.43 16.18 23.51
N ALA A 838 6.02 17.46 23.44
CA ALA A 838 5.93 18.19 22.19
C ALA A 838 6.00 19.71 22.37
N ARG A 839 6.04 20.44 21.26
CA ARG A 839 5.89 21.89 21.17
C ARG A 839 4.39 22.25 21.15
N TYR A 840 3.76 22.25 22.32
CA TYR A 840 2.33 22.50 22.47
C TYR A 840 1.95 23.98 22.55
N GLN A 841 0.79 24.30 21.98
CA GLN A 841 -0.10 25.34 22.48
C GLN A 841 -1.07 24.72 23.48
N VAL A 842 -1.50 25.51 24.47
CA VAL A 842 -2.38 25.01 25.54
C VAL A 842 -3.57 25.93 25.72
N LYS A 843 -4.77 25.37 25.60
CA LYS A 843 -6.00 26.01 26.04
C LYS A 843 -6.32 25.53 27.46
N ARG A 844 -6.47 26.47 28.39
CA ARG A 844 -6.82 26.18 29.79
C ARG A 844 -8.16 26.80 30.14
N ASP A 845 -8.95 26.05 30.89
CA ASP A 845 -10.16 26.49 31.55
C ASP A 845 -10.26 25.76 32.90
N LYS A 846 -11.27 26.07 33.71
CA LYS A 846 -11.46 25.46 35.02
C LYS A 846 -12.92 25.19 35.31
N VAL A 847 -13.19 24.04 35.92
CA VAL A 847 -14.51 23.71 36.46
C VAL A 847 -14.34 23.39 37.93
N ARG A 848 -14.83 24.29 38.79
CA ARG A 848 -14.60 24.24 40.25
C ARG A 848 -13.09 24.23 40.54
N ASP A 849 -12.57 23.15 41.10
CA ASP A 849 -11.15 22.96 41.43
C ASP A 849 -10.39 22.09 40.42
N ILE A 850 -11.03 21.68 39.32
CA ILE A 850 -10.45 20.79 38.31
C ILE A 850 -10.02 21.61 37.09
N ASP A 851 -8.74 21.52 36.74
CA ASP A 851 -8.16 22.17 35.57
C ASP A 851 -8.52 21.38 34.29
N VAL A 852 -9.09 22.07 33.31
CA VAL A 852 -9.47 21.51 32.00
C VAL A 852 -8.49 22.04 30.97
N GLU A 853 -7.70 21.15 30.37
CA GLU A 853 -6.63 21.54 29.45
C GLU A 853 -6.70 20.78 28.14
N VAL A 854 -6.41 21.47 27.03
CA VAL A 854 -6.21 20.85 25.72
C VAL A 854 -4.86 21.28 25.18
N TYR A 855 -3.98 20.30 24.97
CA TYR A 855 -2.64 20.48 24.41
C TYR A 855 -2.68 20.08 22.93
N TYR A 856 -2.36 21.03 22.07
CA TYR A 856 -2.49 20.88 20.61
C TYR A 856 -1.34 21.58 19.89
N ILE A 857 -1.06 21.23 18.64
CA ILE A 857 -0.06 21.94 17.82
C ILE A 857 -0.67 23.13 17.08
N LYS A 858 0.17 24.12 16.75
CA LYS A 858 -0.25 25.28 15.97
C LYS A 858 -0.85 24.83 14.61
N GLY A 859 -2.02 25.35 14.28
CA GLY A 859 -2.78 25.00 13.09
C GLY A 859 -3.92 24.00 13.33
N HIS A 860 -3.99 23.40 14.53
CA HIS A 860 -4.99 22.39 14.91
C HIS A 860 -6.04 22.96 15.89
N GLU A 861 -6.29 24.26 15.83
CA GLU A 861 -7.18 24.97 16.75
C GLU A 861 -8.67 24.61 16.58
N TYR A 862 -9.06 24.01 15.44
CA TYR A 862 -10.43 23.88 14.95
C TYR A 862 -11.45 23.40 15.99
N ASN A 863 -11.12 22.33 16.72
CA ASN A 863 -12.03 21.71 17.68
C ASN A 863 -11.63 21.95 19.14
N VAL A 864 -10.59 22.73 19.42
CA VAL A 864 -10.06 22.91 20.77
C VAL A 864 -11.13 23.44 21.74
N ASP A 865 -11.91 24.44 21.34
CA ASP A 865 -12.99 24.98 22.18
C ASP A 865 -14.14 23.96 22.37
N LYS A 866 -14.46 23.17 21.33
CA LYS A 866 -15.45 22.08 21.43
C LYS A 866 -14.98 20.98 22.38
N MET A 867 -13.70 20.62 22.32
CA MET A 867 -13.08 19.66 23.24
C MET A 867 -13.13 20.17 24.68
N VAL A 868 -12.75 21.43 24.94
CA VAL A 868 -12.88 22.03 26.28
C VAL A 868 -14.33 21.97 26.77
N ASN A 869 -15.30 22.39 25.95
CA ASN A 869 -16.72 22.34 26.33
C ASN A 869 -17.22 20.90 26.57
N SER A 870 -16.78 19.94 25.76
CA SER A 870 -17.09 18.52 25.92
C SER A 870 -16.55 17.97 27.24
N LEU A 871 -15.30 18.31 27.61
CA LEU A 871 -14.72 17.95 28.90
C LEU A 871 -15.55 18.53 30.06
N LYS A 872 -15.94 19.81 29.98
CA LYS A 872 -16.74 20.47 31.02
C LYS A 872 -18.12 19.83 31.19
N ASN A 873 -18.80 19.56 30.08
CA ASN A 873 -20.10 18.91 30.08
C ASN A 873 -20.01 17.47 30.58
N SER A 874 -18.98 16.73 30.17
CA SER A 874 -18.72 15.37 30.61
C SER A 874 -18.45 15.33 32.11
N LEU A 875 -17.63 16.25 32.63
CA LEU A 875 -17.36 16.36 34.05
C LEU A 875 -18.63 16.67 34.85
N ALA A 876 -19.48 17.59 34.37
CA ALA A 876 -20.75 17.90 35.02
C ALA A 876 -21.68 16.67 35.06
N TYR A 877 -21.92 16.06 33.90
CA TYR A 877 -22.82 14.91 33.76
C TYR A 877 -22.32 13.67 34.51
N TYR A 878 -21.04 13.32 34.38
CA TYR A 878 -20.48 12.15 35.04
C TYR A 878 -20.36 12.33 36.55
N THR A 879 -20.07 13.54 37.03
CA THR A 879 -20.07 13.82 38.48
C THR A 879 -21.47 13.67 39.07
N GLU A 880 -22.51 14.08 38.34
CA GLU A 880 -23.90 13.96 38.78
C GLU A 880 -24.39 12.50 38.80
N HIS A 881 -24.03 11.71 37.77
CA HIS A 881 -24.63 10.39 37.57
C HIS A 881 -23.77 9.19 37.96
N PHE A 882 -22.44 9.30 37.96
CA PHE A 882 -21.53 8.17 38.23
C PHE A 882 -20.71 8.32 39.51
N GLY A 883 -20.52 9.54 40.01
CA GLY A 883 -19.79 9.81 41.24
C GLY A 883 -18.65 10.82 41.06
N PRO A 884 -17.96 11.17 42.15
CA PRO A 884 -16.97 12.24 42.15
C PRO A 884 -15.76 11.95 41.25
N TYR A 885 -15.25 13.00 40.61
CA TYR A 885 -13.97 12.98 39.90
C TYR A 885 -12.82 13.31 40.85
N TYR A 886 -11.83 12.41 40.94
CA TYR A 886 -10.78 12.49 41.96
C TYR A 886 -9.48 13.18 41.48
N HIS A 887 -9.24 13.29 40.18
CA HIS A 887 -8.05 13.98 39.67
C HIS A 887 -8.23 15.49 39.67
N ARG A 888 -7.14 16.24 39.80
CA ARG A 888 -7.17 17.72 39.77
C ARG A 888 -7.13 18.31 38.37
N GLN A 889 -6.94 17.47 37.36
CA GLN A 889 -6.81 17.85 35.97
C GLN A 889 -7.53 16.86 35.06
N MET A 890 -8.09 17.37 33.98
CA MET A 890 -8.66 16.61 32.87
C MET A 890 -8.08 17.16 31.57
N ARG A 891 -7.16 16.41 30.95
CA ARG A 891 -6.33 16.91 29.84
C ARG A 891 -6.56 16.11 28.57
N ILE A 892 -6.80 16.76 27.44
CA ILE A 892 -6.66 16.14 26.11
C ILE A 892 -5.29 16.53 25.56
N ILE A 893 -4.55 15.57 25.03
CA ILE A 893 -3.18 15.81 24.54
C ILE A 893 -3.00 15.22 23.15
N GLU A 894 -2.64 16.06 22.19
CA GLU A 894 -2.38 15.62 20.83
C GLU A 894 -1.07 14.85 20.69
N PHE A 895 -1.08 13.73 19.97
CA PHE A 895 0.13 12.99 19.57
C PHE A 895 0.11 12.62 18.06
N PRO A 896 1.26 12.36 17.43
CA PRO A 896 1.34 12.21 15.97
C PRO A 896 0.55 11.01 15.44
N ARG A 897 0.11 11.10 14.17
CA ARG A 897 -0.69 10.04 13.51
C ARG A 897 0.04 8.72 13.18
N TYR A 898 1.15 8.41 13.84
CA TYR A 898 1.80 7.09 13.75
C TYR A 898 0.90 5.97 14.29
N SER A 899 -0.07 6.33 15.13
CA SER A 899 -1.16 5.47 15.57
C SER A 899 -2.46 6.27 15.58
N SER A 900 -3.59 5.61 15.35
CA SER A 900 -4.92 6.24 15.25
C SER A 900 -5.81 5.72 16.38
N PHE A 901 -5.68 6.31 17.56
CA PHE A 901 -6.53 6.02 18.73
C PHE A 901 -6.65 7.23 19.67
N ALA A 902 -7.58 7.13 20.61
CA ALA A 902 -7.62 7.92 21.83
C ALA A 902 -7.71 6.95 23.03
N GLN A 903 -7.00 7.26 24.11
CA GLN A 903 -6.93 6.37 25.28
C GLN A 903 -7.01 7.18 26.57
N ALA A 904 -7.77 6.69 27.55
CA ALA A 904 -7.92 7.35 28.84
C ALA A 904 -6.87 6.83 29.84
N PHE A 905 -5.96 7.71 30.24
CA PHE A 905 -5.03 7.55 31.36
C PHE A 905 -5.48 8.42 32.54
N PRO A 906 -4.89 8.25 33.74
CA PRO A 906 -5.28 9.01 34.94
C PRO A 906 -5.13 10.53 34.75
N GLY A 907 -6.25 11.24 34.70
CA GLY A 907 -6.31 12.68 34.45
C GLY A 907 -5.92 13.15 33.05
N THR A 908 -5.65 12.23 32.11
CA THR A 908 -5.05 12.56 30.82
C THR A 908 -5.56 11.65 29.71
N MET A 909 -5.94 12.22 28.56
CA MET A 909 -6.44 11.51 27.40
C MET A 909 -5.64 11.92 26.16
N PRO A 910 -4.58 11.19 25.79
CA PRO A 910 -3.93 11.32 24.49
C PRO A 910 -4.88 11.02 23.34
N TYR A 911 -4.91 11.91 22.35
CA TYR A 911 -5.66 11.80 21.11
C TYR A 911 -4.69 11.89 19.93
N SER A 912 -4.80 10.96 18.99
CA SER A 912 -4.05 11.02 17.75
C SER A 912 -4.42 12.26 16.96
N GLU A 913 -3.43 12.88 16.31
CA GLU A 913 -3.59 13.93 15.30
C GLU A 913 -4.63 13.54 14.22
N SER A 914 -4.76 12.23 13.94
CA SER A 914 -5.73 11.70 12.99
C SER A 914 -7.17 11.60 13.50
N ILE A 915 -7.45 11.90 14.78
CA ILE A 915 -8.75 11.72 15.43
C ILE A 915 -9.12 12.95 16.27
N GLY A 916 -10.37 13.42 16.14
CA GLY A 916 -10.92 14.51 16.95
C GLY A 916 -10.38 15.91 16.60
N PHE A 917 -9.06 16.11 16.51
CA PHE A 917 -8.49 17.43 16.21
C PHE A 917 -8.81 17.91 14.80
N MET A 918 -8.75 17.00 13.82
CA MET A 918 -9.02 17.28 12.41
C MET A 918 -10.43 16.86 11.96
N GLU A 919 -11.33 16.52 12.88
CA GLU A 919 -12.73 16.23 12.55
C GLU A 919 -13.48 17.51 12.16
N ASN A 920 -14.31 17.46 11.13
CA ASN A 920 -15.19 18.56 10.78
C ASN A 920 -16.54 18.36 11.49
N LEU A 921 -16.71 19.07 12.61
CA LEU A 921 -17.92 19.07 13.43
C LEU A 921 -18.78 20.33 13.19
N GLU A 922 -18.67 20.97 12.03
CA GLU A 922 -19.50 22.16 11.68
C GLU A 922 -20.92 21.78 11.25
N ASP A 923 -21.12 20.53 10.84
CA ASP A 923 -22.46 19.97 10.61
C ASP A 923 -23.17 19.85 11.98
N PRO A 924 -24.35 20.47 12.17
CA PRO A 924 -25.08 20.39 13.43
C PRO A 924 -25.82 19.06 13.64
N GLU A 925 -25.93 18.23 12.60
CA GLU A 925 -26.33 16.81 12.69
C GLU A 925 -25.12 15.92 12.98
#